data_AF-A0A847KYW0-F1
#
_entry.id   AF-A0A847KYW0-F1
#
_cell.length_a   1.000
_cell.length_b   1.000
_cell.length_c   1.000
_cell.angle_alpha   90.00
_cell.angle_beta   90.00
_cell.angle_gamma   90.00
#
_symmetry.space_group_name_H-M   'P 1'
#
loop_
_entity.id
_entity.type
_entity.pdbx_description
1 polymer ?
#
loop_
_entity_poly.entity_id
_entity_poly.type
_entity_poly.pdbx_seq_one_letter_code
_entity_poly.pdbx_strand_id
1 'polypeptide(L)'
;MKKTLYLLFISVLIVFVGCSKDDSKSVPEPQPEKDSPTSVVINSDDITMPDKGVISVQYASSPKGETIDKLVDGDASTKFSIEKKGVWIVWSSNSEFVLSEYSLTSADESSEYDPSSWTLSASNDSLLWRTLDVKVNERFATRNLKKDYELTSNDKSYKYYRLSISPHSGREKIQIADWGLVKKAVEKKSIRIAYGDISMPSIGTITVQYSDSPETEDVDKLVDNDLDTKFTAMYNKVWIQWKGDYAVVPAEYSITSAKDKPELDPKSWTFSASSNGIDWEILDEQNDVEFTDRSETKSYPIENENRYYYYKLDILENNGGERIQMADWTIIQVQNMDDLMQYSSGNTKSSQTPMGTHYQNRYVATQSDLDWLANPNNEPTTTEFPDWTWKEQPIVLYPFDDMPNPADLNQQGIGDCCALAVFASMAYLYPEYIKSIIKDNGDHTYTLTMYDPQGNAIDVGLSSKVLVDSNNKPAGMVSKNRTACWSTLFEKAIIKYNNIFNVNTQLGGIGSEHVTPMFTGDGESFAFSANKLSAEQLKRAVEVSLDQGRIVVGGFNASKPIGDTTTITGHAFTFVYSYDAAALFAMRNPWGGWGNAVDGLRSIYDDGIIPPLIDLRIIYPGKASEYKKELKPYTPPKFVSSRNVDFDPATRATGRNIQ
;
A
#
# COMPACT_ATOMS: atom_id res chain seq x y z
N MET A 1 19.97 -9.04 -32.50
CA MET A 1 18.88 -9.25 -33.47
C MET A 1 17.63 -8.55 -32.96
N LYS A 2 17.31 -7.35 -33.47
CA LYS A 2 16.00 -6.73 -33.39
C LYS A 2 15.78 -6.00 -34.72
N LYS A 3 14.71 -6.37 -35.43
CA LYS A 3 14.32 -5.77 -36.72
C LYS A 3 13.43 -4.57 -36.41
N THR A 4 13.88 -3.38 -36.81
CA THR A 4 13.06 -2.15 -36.82
C THR A 4 12.67 -1.89 -38.27
N LEU A 5 11.37 -1.93 -38.56
CA LEU A 5 10.81 -1.63 -39.88
C LEU A 5 10.41 -0.15 -39.89
N TYR A 6 11.11 0.65 -40.70
CA TYR A 6 10.73 2.02 -41.02
C TYR A 6 9.70 2.02 -42.16
N LEU A 7 8.56 2.69 -41.99
CA LEU A 7 7.70 3.08 -43.10
C LEU A 7 8.09 4.48 -43.60
N LEU A 8 8.49 4.53 -44.87
CA LEU A 8 8.85 5.72 -45.62
C LEU A 8 7.60 6.52 -46.02
N PHE A 9 7.57 7.81 -45.70
CA PHE A 9 6.69 8.80 -46.35
C PHE A 9 7.29 9.20 -47.71
N ILE A 10 6.54 8.98 -48.79
CA ILE A 10 6.88 9.47 -50.13
C ILE A 10 6.27 10.87 -50.29
N SER A 11 7.13 11.90 -50.24
CA SER A 11 6.81 13.27 -50.66
C SER A 11 7.09 13.41 -52.16
N VAL A 12 6.07 13.72 -52.95
CA VAL A 12 6.22 14.03 -54.38
C VAL A 12 6.60 15.51 -54.54
N LEU A 13 7.78 15.73 -55.12
CA LEU A 13 8.31 16.99 -55.64
C LEU A 13 7.40 17.55 -56.75
N ILE A 14 7.09 18.85 -56.72
CA ILE A 14 6.78 19.63 -57.92
C ILE A 14 7.80 20.77 -58.01
N VAL A 15 8.44 20.83 -59.17
CA VAL A 15 9.57 21.69 -59.55
C VAL A 15 9.09 23.10 -59.85
N PHE A 16 9.80 24.11 -59.33
CA PHE A 16 9.73 25.51 -59.77
C PHE A 16 10.74 25.79 -60.88
N VAL A 17 10.25 26.22 -62.05
CA VAL A 17 10.93 27.02 -63.09
C VAL A 17 9.80 27.78 -63.80
N GLY A 18 9.79 29.06 -64.13
CA GLY A 18 10.71 30.19 -64.09
C GLY A 18 9.95 31.39 -64.71
N CYS A 19 10.35 32.62 -64.37
CA CYS A 19 9.65 33.86 -64.72
C CYS A 19 9.56 34.16 -66.23
N SER A 20 8.40 34.66 -66.68
CA SER A 20 8.27 35.70 -67.71
C SER A 20 6.84 36.27 -67.70
N LYS A 21 6.72 37.60 -67.56
CA LYS A 21 5.48 38.36 -67.78
C LYS A 21 5.11 38.31 -69.26
N ASP A 22 3.83 38.09 -69.59
CA ASP A 22 3.07 38.88 -70.57
C ASP A 22 1.59 38.46 -70.59
N ASP A 23 0.75 39.46 -70.89
CA ASP A 23 -0.70 39.52 -70.71
C ASP A 23 -1.51 38.42 -71.40
N SER A 24 -2.38 37.72 -70.66
CA SER A 24 -3.57 37.10 -71.25
C SER A 24 -4.75 37.00 -70.27
N LYS A 25 -5.82 37.68 -70.69
CA LYS A 25 -7.25 37.58 -70.32
C LYS A 25 -7.60 36.68 -69.12
N SER A 26 -8.16 37.32 -68.10
CA SER A 26 -8.91 36.68 -67.01
C SER A 26 -9.98 35.73 -67.55
N VAL A 27 -9.77 34.42 -67.39
CA VAL A 27 -10.85 33.43 -67.38
C VAL A 27 -11.57 33.58 -66.04
N PRO A 28 -12.92 33.74 -65.99
CA PRO A 28 -13.61 33.76 -64.70
C PRO A 28 -13.44 32.41 -64.02
N GLU A 29 -13.03 32.46 -62.76
CA GLU A 29 -12.98 31.31 -61.84
C GLU A 29 -14.38 30.67 -61.77
N PRO A 30 -14.51 29.32 -61.84
CA PRO A 30 -15.81 28.68 -61.79
C PRO A 30 -16.48 28.97 -60.44
N GLN A 31 -17.68 29.55 -60.47
CA GLN A 31 -18.46 29.75 -59.25
C GLN A 31 -18.76 28.39 -58.60
N PRO A 32 -18.61 28.25 -57.27
CA PRO A 32 -18.98 27.02 -56.58
C PRO A 32 -20.43 26.66 -56.87
N GLU A 33 -20.68 25.37 -57.18
CA GLU A 33 -22.03 24.87 -57.41
C GLU A 33 -22.94 25.24 -56.23
N LYS A 34 -24.06 25.88 -56.54
CA LYS A 34 -25.02 26.50 -55.61
C LYS A 34 -25.61 25.55 -54.54
N ASP A 35 -25.30 24.25 -54.61
CA ASP A 35 -25.85 23.20 -53.74
C ASP A 35 -24.78 22.32 -53.04
N SER A 36 -23.49 22.70 -53.04
CA SER A 36 -22.47 21.98 -52.26
C SER A 36 -22.55 22.32 -50.76
N PRO A 37 -22.21 21.39 -49.83
CA PRO A 37 -22.12 21.68 -48.41
C PRO A 37 -21.08 22.76 -48.08
N THR A 38 -21.31 23.51 -47.01
CA THR A 38 -20.30 24.44 -46.45
C THR A 38 -20.09 24.16 -44.97
N SER A 39 -18.94 24.56 -44.42
CA SER A 39 -18.54 24.26 -43.04
C SER A 39 -17.76 25.39 -42.38
N VAL A 40 -17.86 25.46 -41.06
CA VAL A 40 -17.14 26.41 -40.20
C VAL A 40 -16.45 25.64 -39.07
N VAL A 41 -15.19 25.98 -38.80
CA VAL A 41 -14.41 25.41 -37.69
C VAL A 41 -14.68 26.21 -36.42
N ILE A 42 -14.98 25.50 -35.34
CA ILE A 42 -15.29 26.04 -34.02
C ILE A 42 -14.11 25.77 -33.07
N ASN A 43 -13.43 26.86 -32.66
CA ASN A 43 -12.11 26.82 -32.01
C ASN A 43 -12.07 27.27 -30.54
N SER A 44 -13.14 27.83 -29.96
CA SER A 44 -13.12 28.48 -28.62
C SER A 44 -14.34 28.18 -27.73
N ASP A 45 -14.18 28.46 -26.44
CA ASP A 45 -14.96 27.97 -25.29
C ASP A 45 -16.25 28.74 -24.95
N ASP A 46 -16.77 29.57 -25.86
CA ASP A 46 -17.96 30.39 -25.58
C ASP A 46 -18.87 30.47 -26.81
N ILE A 47 -19.48 29.35 -27.14
CA ILE A 47 -20.43 29.17 -28.22
C ILE A 47 -21.18 27.86 -27.96
N THR A 48 -22.41 27.75 -28.44
CA THR A 48 -23.45 26.79 -27.99
C THR A 48 -23.16 25.30 -28.22
N MET A 49 -21.93 24.95 -28.62
CA MET A 49 -21.43 23.60 -28.83
C MET A 49 -20.51 23.12 -27.69
N PRO A 50 -20.48 21.81 -27.36
CA PRO A 50 -19.92 21.32 -26.10
C PRO A 50 -18.40 21.12 -26.10
N ASP A 51 -17.75 21.10 -27.27
CA ASP A 51 -16.32 20.90 -27.48
C ASP A 51 -15.87 21.62 -28.77
N LYS A 52 -14.57 21.59 -29.10
CA LYS A 52 -14.06 22.04 -30.42
C LYS A 52 -14.51 21.08 -31.51
N GLY A 53 -14.76 21.60 -32.71
CA GLY A 53 -15.26 20.79 -33.80
C GLY A 53 -15.56 21.56 -35.08
N VAL A 54 -16.33 20.95 -35.97
CA VAL A 54 -16.74 21.52 -37.26
C VAL A 54 -18.24 21.44 -37.39
N ILE A 55 -18.90 22.57 -37.64
CA ILE A 55 -20.31 22.60 -38.06
C ILE A 55 -20.38 22.67 -39.58
N SER A 56 -21.27 21.88 -40.19
CA SER A 56 -21.49 21.86 -41.63
C SER A 56 -22.97 21.85 -41.96
N VAL A 57 -23.33 22.40 -43.11
CA VAL A 57 -24.71 22.46 -43.59
C VAL A 57 -24.81 21.93 -45.01
N GLN A 58 -25.91 21.25 -45.31
CA GLN A 58 -26.15 20.56 -46.58
C GLN A 58 -25.95 21.43 -47.82
N TYR A 59 -26.33 22.71 -47.76
CA TYR A 59 -26.31 23.62 -48.91
C TYR A 59 -25.61 24.93 -48.55
N ALA A 60 -24.73 25.41 -49.43
CA ALA A 60 -24.03 26.69 -49.28
C ALA A 60 -24.86 27.93 -49.69
N SER A 61 -26.15 27.78 -49.97
CA SER A 61 -26.98 28.82 -50.59
C SER A 61 -27.54 29.86 -49.61
N SER A 62 -27.00 29.98 -48.39
CA SER A 62 -27.48 30.94 -47.40
C SER A 62 -27.11 32.38 -47.78
N PRO A 63 -27.96 33.38 -47.46
CA PRO A 63 -27.66 34.78 -47.71
C PRO A 63 -26.39 35.24 -46.99
N LYS A 64 -25.68 36.22 -47.57
CA LYS A 64 -24.48 36.81 -46.94
C LYS A 64 -24.86 37.44 -45.59
N GLY A 65 -24.19 37.02 -44.52
CA GLY A 65 -24.45 37.49 -43.16
C GLY A 65 -25.46 36.64 -42.38
N GLU A 66 -26.12 35.68 -43.03
CA GLU A 66 -27.07 34.72 -42.42
C GLU A 66 -26.59 33.26 -42.62
N THR A 67 -25.27 33.06 -42.53
CA THR A 67 -24.56 31.80 -42.81
C THR A 67 -24.48 30.88 -41.59
N ILE A 68 -23.96 29.66 -41.77
CA ILE A 68 -23.99 28.59 -40.74
C ILE A 68 -23.21 28.91 -39.45
N ASP A 69 -22.27 29.87 -39.50
CA ASP A 69 -21.59 30.39 -38.30
C ASP A 69 -22.57 31.03 -37.31
N LYS A 70 -23.68 31.59 -37.79
CA LYS A 70 -24.71 32.22 -36.95
C LYS A 70 -25.47 31.24 -36.09
N LEU A 71 -25.57 29.99 -36.54
CA LEU A 71 -26.29 28.94 -35.84
C LEU A 71 -25.61 28.52 -34.53
N VAL A 72 -24.38 28.96 -34.27
CA VAL A 72 -23.59 28.57 -33.10
C VAL A 72 -22.85 29.75 -32.51
N ASP A 73 -23.30 30.99 -32.70
CA ASP A 73 -22.60 32.19 -32.20
C ASP A 73 -23.09 32.67 -30.83
N GLY A 74 -24.12 32.03 -30.25
CA GLY A 74 -24.70 32.40 -28.96
C GLY A 74 -25.52 33.69 -29.00
N ASP A 75 -25.68 34.32 -30.16
CA ASP A 75 -26.37 35.60 -30.31
C ASP A 75 -27.77 35.39 -30.90
N ALA A 76 -28.79 35.46 -30.04
CA ALA A 76 -30.18 35.32 -30.46
C ALA A 76 -30.69 36.43 -31.40
N SER A 77 -29.87 37.46 -31.70
CA SER A 77 -30.18 38.52 -32.67
C SER A 77 -29.59 38.28 -34.06
N THR A 78 -28.70 37.29 -34.24
CA THR A 78 -28.27 36.82 -35.56
C THR A 78 -29.09 35.59 -35.96
N LYS A 79 -28.97 35.16 -37.22
CA LYS A 79 -29.68 33.97 -37.71
C LYS A 79 -28.98 33.29 -38.86
N PHE A 80 -29.06 31.98 -38.88
CA PHE A 80 -28.92 31.19 -40.09
C PHE A 80 -30.24 31.22 -40.88
N SER A 81 -30.15 31.34 -42.19
CA SER A 81 -31.31 31.45 -43.08
C SER A 81 -31.07 30.68 -44.37
N ILE A 82 -32.08 29.93 -44.81
CA ILE A 82 -32.00 29.14 -46.04
C ILE A 82 -33.35 28.96 -46.72
N GLU A 83 -33.38 29.14 -48.04
CA GLU A 83 -34.58 28.95 -48.87
C GLU A 83 -34.67 27.51 -49.41
N LYS A 84 -35.05 26.56 -48.55
CA LYS A 84 -35.23 25.14 -48.91
C LYS A 84 -36.44 24.53 -48.18
N LYS A 85 -36.99 23.44 -48.73
CA LYS A 85 -38.04 22.60 -48.10
C LYS A 85 -37.53 21.66 -47.00
N GLY A 86 -36.22 21.67 -46.77
CA GLY A 86 -35.57 20.92 -45.71
C GLY A 86 -34.06 21.11 -45.80
N VAL A 87 -33.37 20.93 -44.69
CA VAL A 87 -31.91 21.05 -44.59
C VAL A 87 -31.41 20.14 -43.48
N TRP A 88 -30.24 19.53 -43.66
CA TRP A 88 -29.50 18.95 -42.54
C TRP A 88 -28.27 19.79 -42.18
N ILE A 89 -27.97 19.81 -40.89
CA ILE A 89 -26.79 20.42 -40.29
C ILE A 89 -26.09 19.35 -39.47
N VAL A 90 -24.76 19.25 -39.57
CA VAL A 90 -23.95 18.27 -38.84
C VAL A 90 -22.91 19.00 -38.00
N TRP A 91 -22.89 18.68 -36.71
CA TRP A 91 -21.80 18.95 -35.79
C TRP A 91 -20.85 17.76 -35.73
N SER A 92 -19.56 17.99 -36.00
CA SER A 92 -18.47 17.01 -35.91
C SER A 92 -17.54 17.39 -34.76
N SER A 93 -17.66 16.70 -33.63
CA SER A 93 -16.83 16.93 -32.45
C SER A 93 -15.43 16.35 -32.60
N ASN A 94 -14.45 16.95 -31.93
CA ASN A 94 -13.10 16.39 -31.81
C ASN A 94 -13.06 15.18 -30.85
N SER A 95 -13.95 15.14 -29.86
CA SER A 95 -14.11 14.06 -28.88
C SER A 95 -15.53 13.49 -28.89
N GLU A 96 -15.65 12.20 -28.61
CA GLU A 96 -16.96 11.58 -28.37
C GLU A 96 -17.50 12.00 -27.00
N PHE A 97 -18.79 12.28 -26.91
CA PHE A 97 -19.47 12.59 -25.65
C PHE A 97 -20.92 12.10 -25.69
N VAL A 98 -21.54 11.90 -24.53
CA VAL A 98 -22.98 11.61 -24.42
C VAL A 98 -23.75 12.94 -24.42
N LEU A 99 -24.62 13.15 -25.39
CA LEU A 99 -25.50 14.33 -25.43
C LEU A 99 -26.68 14.15 -24.45
N SER A 100 -26.87 15.09 -23.53
CA SER A 100 -27.97 15.08 -22.56
C SER A 100 -29.11 16.02 -22.93
N GLU A 101 -28.83 17.10 -23.66
CA GLU A 101 -29.81 18.10 -24.05
C GLU A 101 -29.37 18.77 -25.37
N TYR A 102 -30.34 19.21 -26.17
CA TYR A 102 -30.10 20.15 -27.25
C TYR A 102 -31.10 21.31 -27.18
N SER A 103 -30.74 22.44 -27.77
CA SER A 103 -31.59 23.63 -27.80
C SER A 103 -31.73 24.22 -29.18
N LEU A 104 -32.88 24.78 -29.51
CA LEU A 104 -33.07 25.61 -30.71
C LEU A 104 -33.61 26.98 -30.30
N THR A 105 -33.05 28.04 -30.90
CA THR A 105 -33.50 29.41 -30.71
C THR A 105 -34.13 29.92 -31.99
N SER A 106 -35.36 30.43 -31.91
CA SER A 106 -36.06 31.00 -33.06
C SER A 106 -35.46 32.34 -33.50
N ALA A 107 -35.45 32.64 -34.80
CA ALA A 107 -34.95 33.91 -35.34
C ALA A 107 -35.84 35.13 -35.01
N ASP A 108 -35.38 36.32 -35.39
CA ASP A 108 -36.02 37.61 -35.09
C ASP A 108 -37.19 38.00 -36.02
N GLU A 109 -37.29 37.39 -37.20
CA GLU A 109 -38.13 37.88 -38.31
C GLU A 109 -39.60 37.46 -38.25
N SER A 110 -39.91 36.20 -38.58
CA SER A 110 -41.30 35.72 -38.64
C SER A 110 -41.40 34.28 -38.16
N SER A 111 -42.42 34.00 -37.34
CA SER A 111 -42.72 32.64 -36.85
C SER A 111 -43.04 31.64 -37.97
N GLU A 112 -43.36 32.11 -39.18
CA GLU A 112 -43.60 31.22 -40.34
C GLU A 112 -42.33 30.56 -40.85
N TYR A 113 -41.14 31.14 -40.56
CA TYR A 113 -39.83 30.63 -40.97
C TYR A 113 -39.14 29.80 -39.88
N ASP A 114 -39.72 29.68 -38.70
CA ASP A 114 -39.18 28.83 -37.65
C ASP A 114 -39.15 27.35 -38.09
N PRO A 115 -38.21 26.55 -37.57
CA PRO A 115 -38.24 25.11 -37.75
C PRO A 115 -39.54 24.55 -37.15
N SER A 116 -40.31 23.82 -37.95
CA SER A 116 -41.59 23.24 -37.49
C SER A 116 -41.46 21.79 -37.06
N SER A 117 -40.53 21.07 -37.67
CA SER A 117 -40.27 19.65 -37.39
C SER A 117 -38.81 19.34 -37.65
N TRP A 118 -38.21 18.48 -36.84
CA TRP A 118 -36.85 18.02 -37.04
C TRP A 118 -36.58 16.65 -36.44
N THR A 119 -35.49 16.05 -36.87
CA THR A 119 -34.92 14.83 -36.30
C THR A 119 -33.48 15.11 -35.89
N LEU A 120 -33.17 14.85 -34.62
CA LEU A 120 -31.80 14.82 -34.12
C LEU A 120 -31.29 13.39 -34.19
N SER A 121 -30.12 13.19 -34.78
CA SER A 121 -29.46 11.87 -34.91
C SER A 121 -27.98 11.95 -34.56
N ALA A 122 -27.36 10.83 -34.24
CA ALA A 122 -25.94 10.77 -33.92
C ALA A 122 -25.23 9.56 -34.56
N SER A 123 -23.91 9.67 -34.73
CA SER A 123 -23.07 8.67 -35.41
C SER A 123 -21.62 8.74 -34.92
N ASN A 124 -20.88 7.63 -35.06
CA ASN A 124 -19.42 7.58 -34.87
C ASN A 124 -18.64 7.42 -36.18
N ASP A 125 -19.31 7.10 -37.29
CA ASP A 125 -18.68 6.85 -38.59
C ASP A 125 -19.16 7.82 -39.69
N SER A 126 -20.10 8.72 -39.39
CA SER A 126 -20.81 9.62 -40.30
C SER A 126 -21.68 8.95 -41.37
N LEU A 127 -21.75 7.62 -41.37
CA LEU A 127 -22.49 6.80 -42.35
C LEU A 127 -23.78 6.24 -41.73
N LEU A 128 -23.67 5.60 -40.57
CA LEU A 128 -24.78 5.02 -39.84
C LEU A 128 -25.23 5.99 -38.74
N TRP A 129 -26.50 6.40 -38.82
CA TRP A 129 -27.08 7.41 -37.93
C TRP A 129 -28.17 6.80 -37.06
N ARG A 130 -28.04 6.93 -35.74
CA ARG A 130 -29.08 6.59 -34.76
C ARG A 130 -29.91 7.83 -34.45
N THR A 131 -31.24 7.71 -34.50
CA THR A 131 -32.15 8.79 -34.07
C THR A 131 -32.10 8.95 -32.54
N LEU A 132 -31.92 10.18 -32.07
CA LEU A 132 -31.94 10.56 -30.65
C LEU A 132 -33.26 11.21 -30.24
N ASP A 133 -33.82 12.09 -31.10
CA ASP A 133 -35.10 12.75 -30.84
C ASP A 133 -35.82 13.12 -32.15
N VAL A 134 -37.14 13.21 -32.09
CA VAL A 134 -38.02 13.62 -33.20
C VAL A 134 -39.04 14.63 -32.68
N LYS A 135 -39.10 15.79 -33.32
CA LYS A 135 -40.09 16.83 -33.04
C LYS A 135 -40.94 17.12 -34.27
N VAL A 136 -42.23 17.32 -34.03
CA VAL A 136 -43.22 17.61 -35.08
C VAL A 136 -44.16 18.72 -34.63
N ASN A 137 -44.47 19.62 -35.56
CA ASN A 137 -45.38 20.76 -35.34
C ASN A 137 -44.99 21.68 -34.16
N GLU A 138 -43.70 21.84 -33.91
CA GLU A 138 -43.18 22.75 -32.89
C GLU A 138 -43.47 24.22 -33.22
N ARG A 139 -43.64 25.02 -32.17
CA ARG A 139 -43.99 26.45 -32.27
C ARG A 139 -43.21 27.27 -31.25
N PHE A 140 -42.70 28.43 -31.66
CA PHE A 140 -42.05 29.39 -30.78
C PHE A 140 -43.00 30.56 -30.51
N ALA A 141 -43.45 30.69 -29.26
CA ALA A 141 -44.51 31.65 -28.90
C ALA A 141 -44.07 33.12 -29.03
N THR A 142 -42.77 33.38 -28.91
CA THR A 142 -42.15 34.71 -29.08
C THR A 142 -40.93 34.60 -29.99
N ARG A 143 -40.36 35.74 -30.40
CA ARG A 143 -39.08 35.79 -31.12
C ARG A 143 -37.91 35.65 -30.19
N ASN A 144 -36.79 35.17 -30.75
CA ASN A 144 -35.55 34.92 -30.01
C ASN A 144 -35.75 33.97 -28.82
N LEU A 145 -36.77 33.10 -28.91
CA LEU A 145 -37.10 32.14 -27.86
C LEU A 145 -36.22 30.91 -28.01
N LYS A 146 -35.39 30.66 -27.01
CA LYS A 146 -34.68 29.38 -26.83
C LYS A 146 -35.64 28.34 -26.28
N LYS A 147 -35.64 27.16 -26.90
CA LYS A 147 -36.29 25.96 -26.36
C LYS A 147 -35.24 24.88 -26.15
N ASP A 148 -35.27 24.30 -24.97
CA ASP A 148 -34.39 23.22 -24.55
C ASP A 148 -35.14 21.89 -24.59
N TYR A 149 -34.44 20.83 -24.98
CA TYR A 149 -34.98 19.49 -25.18
C TYR A 149 -34.06 18.45 -24.53
N GLU A 150 -34.51 17.90 -23.41
CA GLU A 150 -33.79 16.85 -22.69
C GLU A 150 -33.85 15.49 -23.42
N LEU A 151 -32.72 14.78 -23.42
CA LEU A 151 -32.56 13.44 -23.98
C LEU A 151 -32.38 12.42 -22.85
N THR A 152 -33.46 12.12 -22.13
CA THR A 152 -33.42 11.28 -20.92
C THR A 152 -33.01 9.82 -21.18
N SER A 153 -33.06 9.35 -22.43
CA SER A 153 -32.74 7.96 -22.81
C SER A 153 -31.43 7.82 -23.59
N ASN A 154 -30.65 8.89 -23.80
CA ASN A 154 -29.38 8.79 -24.50
C ASN A 154 -28.23 8.51 -23.51
N ASP A 155 -27.66 7.32 -23.62
CA ASP A 155 -26.58 6.79 -22.77
C ASP A 155 -25.28 6.51 -23.54
N LYS A 156 -25.28 6.69 -24.86
CA LYS A 156 -24.13 6.42 -25.72
C LYS A 156 -23.42 7.71 -26.15
N SER A 157 -22.10 7.63 -26.23
CA SER A 157 -21.27 8.72 -26.75
C SER A 157 -21.19 8.68 -28.27
N TYR A 158 -21.22 9.86 -28.90
CA TYR A 158 -21.06 9.99 -30.34
C TYR A 158 -20.12 11.12 -30.73
N LYS A 159 -19.49 10.97 -31.91
CA LYS A 159 -18.63 12.00 -32.53
C LYS A 159 -19.40 12.99 -33.40
N TYR A 160 -20.47 12.53 -34.05
CA TYR A 160 -21.25 13.31 -35.00
C TYR A 160 -22.70 13.46 -34.54
N TYR A 161 -23.25 14.67 -34.67
CA TYR A 161 -24.64 14.98 -34.37
C TYR A 161 -25.27 15.69 -35.57
N ARG A 162 -26.42 15.20 -36.05
CA ARG A 162 -27.12 15.73 -37.22
C ARG A 162 -28.51 16.21 -36.83
N LEU A 163 -28.78 17.48 -37.12
CA LEU A 163 -30.10 18.07 -37.04
C LEU A 163 -30.70 18.17 -38.45
N SER A 164 -31.74 17.39 -38.72
CA SER A 164 -32.45 17.38 -40.01
C SER A 164 -33.80 18.07 -39.87
N ILE A 165 -34.00 19.18 -40.57
CA ILE A 165 -35.06 20.16 -40.30
C ILE A 165 -36.00 20.29 -41.50
N SER A 166 -37.29 20.46 -41.22
CA SER A 166 -38.32 20.82 -42.19
C SER A 166 -39.06 22.10 -41.77
N PRO A 167 -39.40 23.00 -42.72
CA PRO A 167 -40.14 24.23 -42.42
C PRO A 167 -41.62 23.91 -42.13
N HIS A 168 -42.42 24.94 -41.86
CA HIS A 168 -43.87 24.81 -41.81
C HIS A 168 -44.44 24.37 -43.17
N SER A 169 -45.56 23.62 -43.15
CA SER A 169 -46.21 23.12 -44.36
C SER A 169 -46.47 24.25 -45.38
N GLY A 170 -46.06 24.04 -46.63
CA GLY A 170 -46.18 25.00 -47.73
C GLY A 170 -45.13 26.12 -47.75
N ARG A 171 -44.14 26.12 -46.85
CA ARG A 171 -43.04 27.10 -46.82
C ARG A 171 -41.77 26.55 -47.44
N GLU A 172 -40.94 27.46 -47.95
CA GLU A 172 -39.64 27.16 -48.58
C GLU A 172 -38.51 27.98 -47.95
N LYS A 173 -38.65 28.44 -46.70
CA LYS A 173 -37.63 29.20 -45.95
C LYS A 173 -37.58 28.73 -44.49
N ILE A 174 -36.36 28.52 -43.98
CA ILE A 174 -36.06 28.13 -42.59
C ILE A 174 -35.11 29.18 -42.00
N GLN A 175 -35.38 29.63 -40.78
CA GLN A 175 -34.53 30.53 -40.02
C GLN A 175 -34.36 30.03 -38.59
N ILE A 176 -33.11 30.05 -38.11
CA ILE A 176 -32.73 29.60 -36.76
C ILE A 176 -31.70 30.57 -36.24
N ALA A 177 -31.93 31.12 -35.05
CA ALA A 177 -30.95 31.98 -34.41
C ALA A 177 -29.77 31.15 -33.91
N ASP A 178 -30.05 30.07 -33.17
CA ASP A 178 -29.00 29.25 -32.55
C ASP A 178 -29.41 27.78 -32.41
N TRP A 179 -28.44 26.87 -32.46
CA TRP A 179 -28.54 25.46 -32.13
C TRP A 179 -27.46 25.11 -31.10
N GLY A 180 -27.91 24.67 -29.92
CA GLY A 180 -27.02 24.28 -28.84
C GLY A 180 -27.04 22.79 -28.56
N LEU A 181 -25.91 22.26 -28.08
CA LEU A 181 -25.72 20.88 -27.66
C LEU A 181 -25.05 20.88 -26.27
N VAL A 182 -25.62 20.14 -25.33
CA VAL A 182 -25.11 20.02 -23.95
C VAL A 182 -24.66 18.58 -23.71
N LYS A 183 -23.37 18.42 -23.38
CA LYS A 183 -22.84 17.12 -22.94
C LYS A 183 -23.36 16.79 -21.56
N LYS A 184 -23.63 15.50 -21.31
CA LYS A 184 -23.99 14.98 -19.98
C LYS A 184 -22.89 15.37 -19.00
N ALA A 185 -23.22 16.20 -18.01
CA ALA A 185 -22.31 16.51 -16.91
C ALA A 185 -22.11 15.22 -16.09
N VAL A 186 -20.86 14.86 -15.82
CA VAL A 186 -20.55 13.72 -14.96
C VAL A 186 -19.69 14.22 -13.81
N GLU A 187 -20.26 14.20 -12.61
CA GLU A 187 -19.55 14.52 -11.38
C GLU A 187 -18.74 13.32 -10.91
N LYS A 188 -17.65 13.58 -10.18
CA LYS A 188 -16.87 12.53 -9.51
C LYS A 188 -17.63 12.06 -8.29
N LYS A 189 -17.46 10.79 -7.92
CA LYS A 189 -17.95 10.27 -6.64
C LYS A 189 -16.79 9.80 -5.77
N SER A 190 -16.88 10.05 -4.48
CA SER A 190 -15.84 9.72 -3.52
C SER A 190 -16.39 9.05 -2.28
N ILE A 191 -15.59 8.15 -1.70
CA ILE A 191 -15.82 7.59 -0.36
C ILE A 191 -14.55 7.72 0.48
N ARG A 192 -14.74 7.82 1.80
CA ARG A 192 -13.64 7.86 2.76
C ARG A 192 -13.34 6.44 3.25
N ILE A 193 -12.09 6.04 3.13
CA ILE A 193 -11.54 4.81 3.69
C ILE A 193 -11.32 4.99 5.18
N ALA A 194 -12.08 4.25 5.98
CA ALA A 194 -11.98 4.29 7.42
C ALA A 194 -10.79 3.47 7.93
N TYR A 195 -10.48 3.64 9.21
CA TYR A 195 -9.45 2.85 9.89
C TYR A 195 -9.84 1.37 9.93
N GLY A 196 -8.89 0.47 9.63
CA GLY A 196 -9.10 -0.99 9.63
C GLY A 196 -9.44 -1.61 8.26
N ASP A 197 -9.65 -0.78 7.23
CA ASP A 197 -9.69 -1.21 5.84
C ASP A 197 -8.28 -1.69 5.40
N ILE A 198 -8.22 -2.85 4.76
CA ILE A 198 -6.97 -3.49 4.33
C ILE A 198 -6.70 -3.36 2.83
N SER A 199 -7.65 -2.81 2.07
CA SER A 199 -7.56 -2.68 0.61
C SER A 199 -6.70 -1.48 0.21
N MET A 200 -6.64 -0.44 1.04
CA MET A 200 -5.79 0.74 0.77
C MET A 200 -4.63 0.84 1.75
N PRO A 201 -3.53 1.53 1.38
CA PRO A 201 -2.31 1.56 2.19
C PRO A 201 -2.50 2.23 3.55
N SER A 202 -3.44 3.16 3.62
CA SER A 202 -3.82 3.91 4.80
C SER A 202 -5.20 4.52 4.65
N ILE A 203 -5.67 5.19 5.71
CA ILE A 203 -6.85 6.04 5.64
C ILE A 203 -6.68 7.06 4.50
N GLY A 204 -7.67 7.13 3.62
CA GLY A 204 -7.71 8.10 2.54
C GLY A 204 -9.09 8.22 1.90
N THR A 205 -9.13 8.82 0.73
CA THR A 205 -10.36 8.98 -0.05
C THR A 205 -10.19 8.29 -1.39
N ILE A 206 -11.08 7.36 -1.73
CA ILE A 206 -11.20 6.85 -3.10
C ILE A 206 -12.16 7.75 -3.86
N THR A 207 -11.80 8.07 -5.10
CA THR A 207 -12.60 8.85 -6.03
C THR A 207 -12.64 8.14 -7.37
N VAL A 208 -13.83 7.98 -7.94
CA VAL A 208 -14.04 7.48 -9.29
C VAL A 208 -14.41 8.63 -10.22
N GLN A 209 -14.03 8.49 -11.49
CA GLN A 209 -14.26 9.51 -12.52
C GLN A 209 -15.74 9.87 -12.68
N TYR A 210 -16.63 8.88 -12.53
CA TYR A 210 -18.05 9.00 -12.83
C TYR A 210 -18.91 8.61 -11.63
N SER A 211 -20.00 9.34 -11.40
CA SER A 211 -20.92 9.17 -10.27
C SER A 211 -22.22 8.44 -10.64
N ASP A 212 -22.34 7.94 -11.86
CA ASP A 212 -23.56 7.31 -12.40
C ASP A 212 -23.52 5.78 -12.39
N SER A 213 -22.67 5.20 -11.54
CA SER A 213 -22.68 3.77 -11.24
C SER A 213 -24.01 3.38 -10.55
N PRO A 214 -24.53 2.17 -10.76
CA PRO A 214 -25.71 1.71 -10.03
C PRO A 214 -25.46 1.76 -8.51
N GLU A 215 -26.46 2.14 -7.70
CA GLU A 215 -26.28 2.31 -6.24
C GLU A 215 -25.77 1.06 -5.51
N THR A 216 -26.03 -0.13 -6.06
CA THR A 216 -25.58 -1.42 -5.49
C THR A 216 -24.22 -1.88 -6.03
N GLU A 217 -23.67 -1.16 -7.01
CA GLU A 217 -22.43 -1.48 -7.73
C GLU A 217 -21.50 -0.25 -7.79
N ASP A 218 -21.47 0.54 -6.71
CA ASP A 218 -20.81 1.83 -6.64
C ASP A 218 -19.39 1.75 -6.05
N VAL A 219 -18.73 2.88 -5.88
CA VAL A 219 -17.31 2.99 -5.48
C VAL A 219 -16.97 2.29 -4.16
N ASP A 220 -17.95 2.07 -3.26
CA ASP A 220 -17.75 1.29 -2.04
C ASP A 220 -17.40 -0.17 -2.30
N LYS A 221 -17.79 -0.70 -3.47
CA LYS A 221 -17.51 -2.07 -3.91
C LYS A 221 -16.09 -2.28 -4.43
N LEU A 222 -15.25 -1.25 -4.47
CA LEU A 222 -13.84 -1.42 -4.85
C LEU A 222 -12.95 -1.84 -3.68
N VAL A 223 -13.45 -1.78 -2.45
CA VAL A 223 -12.68 -1.91 -1.21
C VAL A 223 -13.45 -2.59 -0.09
N ASP A 224 -14.54 -3.28 -0.41
CA ASP A 224 -15.32 -4.00 0.61
C ASP A 224 -14.77 -5.39 0.91
N ASN A 225 -13.75 -5.85 0.15
CA ASN A 225 -13.13 -7.18 0.26
C ASN A 225 -14.16 -8.32 0.08
N ASP A 226 -15.28 -8.05 -0.58
CA ASP A 226 -16.32 -9.02 -0.88
C ASP A 226 -16.29 -9.36 -2.37
N LEU A 227 -15.71 -10.51 -2.70
CA LEU A 227 -15.57 -10.99 -4.08
C LEU A 227 -16.92 -11.31 -4.78
N ASP A 228 -18.03 -11.21 -4.05
CA ASP A 228 -19.40 -11.35 -4.57
C ASP A 228 -20.01 -10.01 -5.02
N THR A 229 -19.44 -8.88 -4.60
CA THR A 229 -19.86 -7.54 -5.02
C THR A 229 -18.98 -7.03 -6.18
N LYS A 230 -19.37 -5.90 -6.76
CA LYS A 230 -18.61 -5.27 -7.85
C LYS A 230 -18.92 -3.79 -7.97
N PHE A 231 -17.91 -3.04 -8.37
CA PHE A 231 -18.07 -1.71 -8.95
C PHE A 231 -18.33 -1.83 -10.45
N THR A 232 -19.26 -1.03 -10.98
CA THR A 232 -19.53 -0.94 -12.42
C THR A 232 -19.49 0.51 -12.90
N ALA A 233 -18.50 0.85 -13.72
CA ALA A 233 -18.52 2.11 -14.46
C ALA A 233 -19.36 1.95 -15.74
N MET A 234 -20.27 2.89 -16.00
CA MET A 234 -21.15 2.89 -17.18
C MET A 234 -20.45 3.21 -18.50
N TYR A 235 -19.12 3.12 -18.52
CA TYR A 235 -18.23 3.46 -19.62
C TYR A 235 -17.16 2.38 -19.76
N ASN A 236 -16.61 2.18 -20.95
CA ASN A 236 -15.55 1.21 -21.23
C ASN A 236 -14.13 1.70 -20.87
N LYS A 237 -14.02 2.88 -20.28
CA LYS A 237 -12.81 3.48 -19.72
C LYS A 237 -13.19 4.24 -18.46
N VAL A 238 -12.35 4.21 -17.43
CA VAL A 238 -12.58 4.92 -16.17
C VAL A 238 -11.26 5.08 -15.43
N TRP A 239 -11.07 6.21 -14.75
CA TRP A 239 -10.01 6.30 -13.75
C TRP A 239 -10.57 6.20 -12.34
N ILE A 240 -9.78 5.57 -11.47
CA ILE A 240 -10.03 5.39 -10.04
C ILE A 240 -8.80 5.94 -9.32
N GLN A 241 -9.01 6.79 -8.32
CA GLN A 241 -7.92 7.45 -7.60
C GLN A 241 -8.09 7.26 -6.10
N TRP A 242 -7.04 6.81 -5.42
CA TRP A 242 -6.93 6.91 -3.97
C TRP A 242 -6.04 8.10 -3.59
N LYS A 243 -6.46 8.86 -2.57
CA LYS A 243 -5.68 9.91 -1.92
C LYS A 243 -5.56 9.61 -0.43
N GLY A 244 -4.36 9.29 0.04
CA GLY A 244 -4.07 9.13 1.46
C GLY A 244 -4.07 10.45 2.23
N ASP A 245 -4.38 10.39 3.52
CA ASP A 245 -4.17 11.53 4.44
C ASP A 245 -2.67 11.81 4.67
N TYR A 246 -1.82 10.80 4.42
CA TYR A 246 -0.36 10.89 4.42
C TYR A 246 0.24 10.12 3.24
N ALA A 247 1.46 10.48 2.86
CA ALA A 247 2.16 9.84 1.75
C ALA A 247 2.75 8.47 2.14
N VAL A 248 2.60 7.49 1.25
CA VAL A 248 3.00 6.08 1.46
C VAL A 248 3.93 5.60 0.35
N VAL A 249 4.60 4.45 0.51
CA VAL A 249 5.36 3.78 -0.55
C VAL A 249 4.59 2.52 -0.95
N PRO A 250 4.08 2.40 -2.19
CA PRO A 250 3.38 1.19 -2.61
C PRO A 250 4.40 0.05 -2.78
N ALA A 251 4.05 -1.14 -2.33
CA ALA A 251 4.78 -2.38 -2.58
C ALA A 251 4.14 -3.19 -3.71
N GLU A 252 2.81 -3.15 -3.81
CA GLU A 252 2.02 -3.91 -4.77
C GLU A 252 0.67 -3.22 -4.97
N TYR A 253 0.08 -3.36 -6.15
CA TYR A 253 -1.36 -3.16 -6.33
C TYR A 253 -1.99 -4.41 -6.94
N SER A 254 -3.30 -4.59 -6.75
CA SER A 254 -4.03 -5.70 -7.36
C SER A 254 -5.41 -5.29 -7.84
N ILE A 255 -5.90 -6.01 -8.84
CA ILE A 255 -7.23 -5.86 -9.45
C ILE A 255 -7.91 -7.21 -9.39
N THR A 256 -9.15 -7.25 -8.91
CA THR A 256 -9.97 -8.47 -8.90
C THR A 256 -11.10 -8.36 -9.91
N SER A 257 -11.23 -9.35 -10.80
CA SER A 257 -12.33 -9.44 -11.75
C SER A 257 -13.67 -9.70 -11.03
N ALA A 258 -14.77 -9.19 -11.58
CA ALA A 258 -16.10 -9.48 -11.01
C ALA A 258 -16.54 -10.93 -11.29
N LYS A 259 -17.72 -11.34 -10.77
CA LYS A 259 -18.36 -12.62 -11.12
C LYS A 259 -19.12 -12.63 -12.45
N ASP A 260 -19.45 -11.44 -12.97
CA ASP A 260 -20.45 -11.21 -14.01
C ASP A 260 -20.03 -11.66 -15.42
N LYS A 261 -19.40 -10.81 -16.24
CA LYS A 261 -19.00 -11.14 -17.62
C LYS A 261 -17.57 -10.73 -17.98
N PRO A 262 -16.74 -11.61 -18.57
CA PRO A 262 -15.34 -11.30 -18.89
C PRO A 262 -15.17 -10.15 -19.89
N GLU A 263 -16.16 -9.90 -20.74
CA GLU A 263 -16.22 -8.80 -21.72
C GLU A 263 -16.09 -7.41 -21.06
N LEU A 264 -16.45 -7.30 -19.78
CA LEU A 264 -16.48 -6.06 -19.01
C LEU A 264 -15.25 -5.89 -18.09
N ASP A 265 -14.39 -6.89 -18.02
CA ASP A 265 -13.22 -6.85 -17.13
C ASP A 265 -12.14 -5.91 -17.73
N PRO A 266 -11.34 -5.22 -16.89
CA PRO A 266 -10.24 -4.39 -17.36
C PRO A 266 -9.23 -5.21 -18.17
N LYS A 267 -8.76 -4.64 -19.28
CA LYS A 267 -7.82 -5.30 -20.19
C LYS A 267 -6.48 -4.58 -20.27
N SER A 268 -6.51 -3.25 -20.27
CA SER A 268 -5.31 -2.40 -20.31
C SER A 268 -5.47 -1.21 -19.40
N TRP A 269 -4.44 -0.85 -18.65
CA TRP A 269 -4.46 0.26 -17.70
C TRP A 269 -3.05 0.78 -17.37
N THR A 270 -3.01 1.98 -16.80
CA THR A 270 -1.80 2.54 -16.17
C THR A 270 -2.04 2.74 -14.68
N PHE A 271 -1.08 2.36 -13.85
CA PHE A 271 -1.03 2.68 -12.43
C PHE A 271 0.01 3.77 -12.20
N SER A 272 -0.42 4.91 -11.67
CA SER A 272 0.41 6.12 -11.53
C SER A 272 0.32 6.71 -10.14
N ALA A 273 1.32 7.51 -9.75
CA ALA A 273 1.37 8.17 -8.47
C ALA A 273 1.69 9.67 -8.60
N SER A 274 1.28 10.46 -7.61
CA SER A 274 1.49 11.90 -7.59
C SER A 274 1.66 12.44 -6.17
N SER A 275 2.48 13.48 -6.03
CA SER A 275 2.63 14.23 -4.78
C SER A 275 1.64 15.39 -4.66
N ASN A 276 1.11 15.88 -5.79
CA ASN A 276 0.28 17.08 -5.86
C ASN A 276 -1.09 16.88 -6.55
N GLY A 277 -1.34 15.70 -7.13
CA GLY A 277 -2.56 15.36 -7.86
C GLY A 277 -2.65 15.98 -9.27
N ILE A 278 -1.59 16.63 -9.73
CA ILE A 278 -1.51 17.30 -11.04
C ILE A 278 -0.47 16.61 -11.92
N ASP A 279 0.74 16.44 -11.40
CA ASP A 279 1.86 15.80 -12.10
C ASP A 279 1.90 14.32 -11.70
N TRP A 280 1.76 13.43 -12.69
CA TRP A 280 1.65 11.99 -12.47
C TRP A 280 2.87 11.25 -13.02
N GLU A 281 3.44 10.39 -12.20
CA GLU A 281 4.49 9.45 -12.56
C GLU A 281 3.86 8.07 -12.76
N ILE A 282 4.13 7.42 -13.90
CA ILE A 282 3.65 6.07 -14.17
C ILE A 282 4.55 5.09 -13.41
N LEU A 283 3.96 4.32 -12.49
CA LEU A 283 4.65 3.28 -11.73
C LEU A 283 4.54 1.92 -12.42
N ASP A 284 3.43 1.67 -13.14
CA ASP A 284 3.22 0.44 -13.91
C ASP A 284 2.26 0.65 -15.09
N GLU A 285 2.42 -0.16 -16.13
CA GLU A 285 1.56 -0.19 -17.32
C GLU A 285 1.28 -1.64 -17.73
N GLN A 286 -0.01 -1.97 -17.85
CA GLN A 286 -0.49 -3.29 -18.23
C GLN A 286 -1.30 -3.22 -19.52
N ASN A 287 -1.07 -4.18 -20.40
CA ASN A 287 -1.73 -4.28 -21.70
C ASN A 287 -2.16 -5.72 -21.96
N ASP A 288 -3.33 -5.90 -22.57
CA ASP A 288 -3.87 -7.20 -22.98
C ASP A 288 -3.93 -8.25 -21.85
N VAL A 289 -4.24 -7.80 -20.62
CA VAL A 289 -4.43 -8.70 -19.48
C VAL A 289 -5.73 -9.47 -19.62
N GLU A 290 -5.67 -10.78 -19.34
CA GLU A 290 -6.81 -11.69 -19.37
C GLU A 290 -7.02 -12.33 -17.99
N PHE A 291 -8.22 -12.18 -17.44
CA PHE A 291 -8.70 -12.95 -16.28
C PHE A 291 -9.28 -14.27 -16.79
N THR A 292 -8.64 -15.38 -16.43
CA THR A 292 -8.97 -16.73 -16.87
C THR A 292 -10.06 -17.37 -16.02
N ASP A 293 -10.21 -16.90 -14.78
CA ASP A 293 -11.28 -17.28 -13.86
C ASP A 293 -12.07 -16.04 -13.40
N ARG A 294 -13.21 -16.26 -12.74
CA ARG A 294 -14.03 -15.17 -12.17
C ARG A 294 -13.74 -14.98 -10.69
N SER A 295 -13.83 -13.74 -10.21
CA SER A 295 -13.28 -13.37 -8.90
C SER A 295 -11.76 -13.64 -8.82
N GLU A 296 -11.07 -13.62 -9.95
CA GLU A 296 -9.62 -13.80 -10.01
C GLU A 296 -8.93 -12.47 -9.67
N THR A 297 -8.05 -12.49 -8.68
CA THR A 297 -7.17 -11.38 -8.31
C THR A 297 -5.84 -11.49 -9.05
N LYS A 298 -5.45 -10.42 -9.76
CA LYS A 298 -4.10 -10.27 -10.31
C LYS A 298 -3.35 -9.18 -9.55
N SER A 299 -2.18 -9.56 -9.03
CA SER A 299 -1.28 -8.71 -8.25
C SER A 299 -0.06 -8.29 -9.06
N TYR A 300 0.40 -7.06 -8.84
CA TYR A 300 1.48 -6.42 -9.57
C TYR A 300 2.44 -5.75 -8.58
N PRO A 301 3.63 -6.32 -8.35
CA PRO A 301 4.62 -5.71 -7.47
C PRO A 301 5.13 -4.39 -8.06
N ILE A 302 5.37 -3.41 -7.20
CA ILE A 302 5.86 -2.08 -7.56
C ILE A 302 7.24 -1.88 -6.95
N GLU A 303 8.24 -1.66 -7.80
CA GLU A 303 9.58 -1.24 -7.38
C GLU A 303 9.59 0.29 -7.26
N ASN A 304 9.33 0.80 -6.06
CA ASN A 304 9.37 2.23 -5.79
C ASN A 304 9.84 2.49 -4.34
N GLU A 305 10.67 3.50 -4.16
CA GLU A 305 11.13 3.98 -2.85
C GLU A 305 10.50 5.33 -2.46
N ASN A 306 9.89 6.04 -3.43
CA ASN A 306 9.34 7.36 -3.23
C ASN A 306 7.94 7.31 -2.59
N ARG A 307 7.63 8.33 -1.78
CA ARG A 307 6.33 8.47 -1.12
C ARG A 307 5.39 9.36 -1.90
N TYR A 308 4.14 8.93 -2.09
CA TYR A 308 3.12 9.74 -2.77
C TYR A 308 1.82 9.78 -1.98
N TYR A 309 1.07 10.88 -2.12
CA TYR A 309 -0.27 11.04 -1.53
C TYR A 309 -1.34 10.45 -2.42
N TYR A 310 -1.13 10.45 -3.73
CA TYR A 310 -2.11 10.10 -4.73
C TYR A 310 -1.65 8.89 -5.54
N TYR A 311 -2.57 7.96 -5.76
CA TYR A 311 -2.40 6.82 -6.65
C TYR A 311 -3.61 6.71 -7.55
N LYS A 312 -3.40 6.47 -8.83
CA LYS A 312 -4.45 6.46 -9.84
C LYS A 312 -4.30 5.27 -10.77
N LEU A 313 -5.38 4.52 -10.88
CA LEU A 313 -5.59 3.45 -11.85
C LEU A 313 -6.42 4.02 -13.00
N ASP A 314 -5.82 4.25 -14.17
CA ASP A 314 -6.54 4.63 -15.38
C ASP A 314 -6.79 3.39 -16.23
N ILE A 315 -8.04 2.92 -16.28
CA ILE A 315 -8.44 1.79 -17.11
C ILE A 315 -8.73 2.30 -18.52
N LEU A 316 -7.92 1.85 -19.47
CA LEU A 316 -7.87 2.35 -20.83
C LEU A 316 -8.70 1.52 -21.80
N GLU A 317 -8.87 0.21 -21.54
CA GLU A 317 -9.61 -0.72 -22.38
C GLU A 317 -10.18 -1.90 -21.57
N ASN A 318 -11.17 -2.57 -22.15
CA ASN A 318 -11.75 -3.84 -21.70
C ASN A 318 -11.85 -4.85 -22.86
N ASN A 319 -12.50 -5.98 -22.60
CA ASN A 319 -12.69 -7.07 -23.56
C ASN A 319 -13.90 -6.85 -24.51
N GLY A 320 -14.18 -5.59 -24.89
CA GLY A 320 -15.16 -5.24 -25.92
C GLY A 320 -16.58 -4.96 -25.42
N GLY A 321 -16.80 -4.97 -24.10
CA GLY A 321 -18.08 -4.57 -23.50
C GLY A 321 -18.29 -3.05 -23.44
N GLU A 322 -19.54 -2.62 -23.27
CA GLU A 322 -19.89 -1.19 -23.21
C GLU A 322 -19.56 -0.52 -21.86
N ARG A 323 -19.11 -1.30 -20.86
CA ARG A 323 -18.89 -0.90 -19.46
C ARG A 323 -17.66 -1.57 -18.85
N ILE A 324 -17.16 -1.04 -17.74
CA ILE A 324 -16.12 -1.66 -16.90
C ILE A 324 -16.76 -2.22 -15.63
N GLN A 325 -16.28 -3.37 -15.16
CA GLN A 325 -16.58 -3.88 -13.84
C GLN A 325 -15.34 -4.40 -13.12
N MET A 326 -15.32 -4.32 -11.80
CA MET A 326 -14.26 -4.87 -10.94
C MET A 326 -14.85 -5.28 -9.58
N ALA A 327 -14.37 -6.37 -8.98
CA ALA A 327 -14.77 -6.77 -7.64
C ALA A 327 -13.97 -6.06 -6.54
N ASP A 328 -12.68 -5.79 -6.76
CA ASP A 328 -11.84 -5.09 -5.78
C ASP A 328 -10.66 -4.41 -6.47
N TRP A 329 -10.15 -3.38 -5.81
CA TRP A 329 -8.88 -2.74 -6.08
C TRP A 329 -8.10 -2.61 -4.77
N THR A 330 -6.89 -3.15 -4.72
CA THR A 330 -6.03 -3.08 -3.54
C THR A 330 -4.70 -2.40 -3.85
N ILE A 331 -4.18 -1.62 -2.91
CA ILE A 331 -2.79 -1.12 -2.90
C ILE A 331 -2.19 -1.45 -1.53
N ILE A 332 -1.11 -2.24 -1.54
CA ILE A 332 -0.35 -2.62 -0.35
C ILE A 332 0.89 -1.75 -0.28
N GLN A 333 1.25 -1.23 0.90
CA GLN A 333 2.48 -0.47 1.11
C GLN A 333 3.63 -1.29 1.70
N VAL A 334 4.85 -0.80 1.50
CA VAL A 334 5.99 -1.15 2.36
C VAL A 334 5.77 -0.47 3.71
N GLN A 335 5.41 -1.25 4.73
CA GLN A 335 5.34 -0.75 6.10
C GLN A 335 6.75 -0.32 6.55
N ASN A 336 6.89 0.93 7.01
CA ASN A 336 8.12 1.46 7.60
C ASN A 336 7.78 2.31 8.84
N MET A 337 8.81 2.85 9.50
CA MET A 337 8.65 3.60 10.76
C MET A 337 9.42 4.92 10.78
N ASP A 338 9.80 5.47 9.62
CA ASP A 338 10.65 6.67 9.56
C ASP A 338 10.01 7.88 10.25
N ASP A 339 8.70 8.04 10.09
CA ASP A 339 7.91 9.08 10.75
C ASP A 339 7.81 8.88 12.27
N LEU A 340 7.99 7.66 12.76
CA LEU A 340 8.03 7.37 14.19
C LEU A 340 9.38 7.71 14.81
N MET A 341 10.46 7.78 14.02
CA MET A 341 11.81 8.00 14.54
C MET A 341 11.96 9.32 15.30
N GLN A 342 11.09 10.31 15.05
CA GLN A 342 11.03 11.55 15.84
C GLN A 342 10.70 11.31 17.33
N TYR A 343 10.06 10.20 17.66
CA TYR A 343 9.73 9.79 19.04
C TYR A 343 10.76 8.84 19.64
N SER A 344 11.78 8.45 18.86
CA SER A 344 12.79 7.50 19.30
C SER A 344 13.77 8.15 20.29
N SER A 345 14.43 7.30 21.08
CA SER A 345 15.39 7.68 22.12
C SER A 345 16.43 6.59 22.32
N GLY A 346 17.44 6.86 23.15
CA GLY A 346 18.41 5.83 23.59
C GLY A 346 19.15 5.14 22.45
N ASN A 347 19.54 5.88 21.41
CA ASN A 347 20.30 5.35 20.29
C ASN A 347 21.71 4.91 20.76
N THR A 348 22.12 3.70 20.39
CA THR A 348 23.40 3.11 20.82
C THR A 348 24.41 2.96 19.68
N LYS A 349 24.15 3.53 18.50
CA LYS A 349 25.10 3.53 17.38
C LYS A 349 26.41 4.20 17.80
N SER A 350 27.53 3.56 17.47
CA SER A 350 28.86 4.04 17.80
C SER A 350 29.70 4.23 16.54
N SER A 351 30.48 5.32 16.50
CA SER A 351 31.48 5.54 15.45
C SER A 351 32.85 4.89 15.75
N GLN A 352 33.03 4.34 16.97
CA GLN A 352 34.32 3.79 17.42
C GLN A 352 34.38 2.26 17.35
N THR A 353 33.23 1.59 17.45
CA THR A 353 33.12 0.13 17.43
C THR A 353 31.73 -0.24 16.90
N PRO A 354 31.60 -1.30 16.07
CA PRO A 354 30.29 -1.80 15.64
C PRO A 354 29.45 -2.32 16.81
N MET A 355 30.06 -2.63 17.94
CA MET A 355 29.41 -3.17 19.14
C MET A 355 28.55 -2.14 19.90
N GLY A 356 28.45 -0.91 19.42
CA GLY A 356 27.64 0.15 20.02
C GLY A 356 28.32 0.93 21.16
N THR A 357 27.63 1.94 21.68
CA THR A 357 28.17 2.92 22.65
C THR A 357 28.65 2.29 23.94
N HIS A 358 27.98 1.23 24.42
CA HIS A 358 28.31 0.53 25.66
C HIS A 358 29.67 -0.20 25.62
N TYR A 359 30.19 -0.46 24.42
CA TYR A 359 31.44 -1.16 24.16
C TYR A 359 32.60 -0.24 23.75
N GLN A 360 32.37 1.09 23.73
CA GLN A 360 33.43 2.05 23.45
C GLN A 360 34.53 2.03 24.53
N ASN A 361 35.77 2.25 24.10
CA ASN A 361 36.94 2.37 24.98
C ASN A 361 37.13 1.18 25.94
N ARG A 362 36.69 -0.02 25.54
CA ARG A 362 36.86 -1.24 26.32
C ARG A 362 38.22 -1.88 26.06
N TYR A 363 38.60 -2.73 27.01
CA TYR A 363 39.85 -3.49 26.97
C TYR A 363 39.98 -4.27 25.66
N VAL A 364 41.18 -4.25 25.08
CA VAL A 364 41.54 -5.05 23.91
C VAL A 364 42.21 -6.32 24.42
N ALA A 365 41.62 -7.47 24.12
CA ALA A 365 42.13 -8.75 24.60
C ALA A 365 43.54 -9.05 24.09
N THR A 366 44.39 -9.56 24.97
CA THR A 366 45.67 -10.18 24.60
C THR A 366 45.46 -11.61 24.11
N GLN A 367 46.47 -12.20 23.47
CA GLN A 367 46.39 -13.61 23.10
C GLN A 367 46.14 -14.53 24.30
N SER A 368 46.72 -14.23 25.47
CA SER A 368 46.46 -15.00 26.68
C SER A 368 45.01 -14.90 27.16
N ASP A 369 44.35 -13.76 26.96
CA ASP A 369 42.92 -13.62 27.28
C ASP A 369 42.06 -14.44 26.32
N LEU A 370 42.40 -14.41 25.02
CA LEU A 370 41.73 -15.23 24.00
C LEU A 370 41.91 -16.73 24.28
N ASP A 371 43.12 -17.16 24.62
CA ASP A 371 43.40 -18.55 25.00
C ASP A 371 42.62 -18.95 26.28
N TRP A 372 42.49 -18.02 27.24
CA TRP A 372 41.70 -18.24 28.45
C TRP A 372 40.20 -18.38 28.15
N LEU A 373 39.66 -17.53 27.28
CA LEU A 373 38.27 -17.57 26.80
C LEU A 373 37.98 -18.86 26.02
N ALA A 374 38.88 -19.28 25.14
CA ALA A 374 38.73 -20.46 24.30
C ALA A 374 38.81 -21.78 25.09
N ASN A 375 39.45 -21.81 26.26
CA ASN A 375 39.61 -23.03 27.05
C ASN A 375 38.33 -23.38 27.84
N PRO A 376 37.63 -24.49 27.55
CA PRO A 376 36.38 -24.87 28.22
C PRO A 376 36.51 -25.20 29.71
N ASN A 377 37.73 -25.50 30.18
CA ASN A 377 37.99 -25.82 31.58
C ASN A 377 38.17 -24.59 32.48
N ASN A 378 38.29 -23.40 31.88
CA ASN A 378 38.36 -22.15 32.62
C ASN A 378 36.96 -21.68 32.99
N GLU A 379 36.52 -22.03 34.19
CA GLU A 379 35.26 -21.52 34.74
C GLU A 379 35.40 -20.06 35.18
N PRO A 380 34.41 -19.21 34.89
CA PRO A 380 34.46 -17.82 35.33
C PRO A 380 34.17 -17.68 36.83
N THR A 381 34.49 -16.51 37.39
CA THR A 381 34.29 -16.28 38.83
C THR A 381 32.80 -16.16 39.15
N THR A 382 32.38 -16.66 40.31
CA THR A 382 31.00 -16.58 40.79
C THR A 382 30.82 -15.42 41.77
N THR A 383 31.55 -14.31 41.59
CA THR A 383 31.59 -13.19 42.56
C THR A 383 30.21 -12.58 42.83
N GLU A 384 29.34 -12.52 41.82
CA GLU A 384 27.94 -12.08 41.96
C GLU A 384 27.06 -13.11 42.70
N PHE A 385 27.47 -14.39 42.70
CA PHE A 385 26.70 -15.53 43.21
C PHE A 385 27.56 -16.37 44.20
N PRO A 386 27.92 -15.80 45.37
CA PRO A 386 28.91 -16.42 46.26
C PRO A 386 28.49 -17.77 46.85
N ASP A 387 27.18 -18.02 46.94
CA ASP A 387 26.62 -19.28 47.45
C ASP A 387 26.46 -20.36 46.36
N TRP A 388 26.78 -20.04 45.11
CA TRP A 388 26.56 -20.90 43.96
C TRP A 388 27.89 -21.42 43.40
N THR A 389 27.84 -22.60 42.77
CA THR A 389 29.05 -23.28 42.29
C THR A 389 28.86 -23.86 40.89
N TRP A 390 29.94 -23.98 40.14
CA TRP A 390 29.97 -24.64 38.84
C TRP A 390 29.97 -26.16 39.01
N LYS A 391 28.92 -26.85 38.56
CA LYS A 391 28.82 -28.31 38.57
C LYS A 391 28.34 -28.87 37.25
N GLU A 392 28.91 -29.99 36.84
CA GLU A 392 28.52 -30.69 35.61
C GLU A 392 27.02 -31.01 35.65
N GLN A 393 26.34 -30.73 34.54
CA GLN A 393 24.95 -31.08 34.31
C GLN A 393 24.79 -31.64 32.89
N PRO A 394 23.82 -32.52 32.65
CA PRO A 394 23.47 -32.88 31.28
C PRO A 394 22.94 -31.65 30.54
N ILE A 395 23.51 -31.39 29.36
CA ILE A 395 23.04 -30.34 28.46
C ILE A 395 22.23 -30.99 27.34
N VAL A 396 20.98 -30.57 27.21
CA VAL A 396 20.14 -30.87 26.04
C VAL A 396 20.03 -29.58 25.27
N LEU A 397 20.82 -29.44 24.19
CA LEU A 397 20.92 -28.17 23.47
C LEU A 397 19.55 -27.63 23.08
N TYR A 398 18.70 -28.43 22.42
CA TYR A 398 17.37 -28.02 21.93
C TYR A 398 16.28 -28.93 22.49
N PRO A 399 15.72 -28.64 23.67
CA PRO A 399 14.84 -29.56 24.40
C PRO A 399 13.44 -29.73 23.82
N PHE A 400 12.97 -28.86 22.92
CA PHE A 400 11.63 -28.97 22.33
C PHE A 400 11.61 -29.50 20.89
N ASP A 401 12.32 -28.90 19.93
CA ASP A 401 12.11 -29.18 18.49
C ASP A 401 13.41 -29.22 17.63
N ASP A 402 14.51 -29.83 18.09
CA ASP A 402 15.83 -29.92 17.40
C ASP A 402 16.42 -28.56 16.92
N MET A 403 15.77 -27.47 17.31
CA MET A 403 16.02 -26.08 16.94
C MET A 403 15.82 -25.19 18.18
N PRO A 404 16.62 -24.12 18.32
CA PRO A 404 16.35 -23.08 19.31
C PRO A 404 14.92 -22.57 19.21
N ASN A 405 14.22 -22.58 20.34
CA ASN A 405 12.84 -22.16 20.45
C ASN A 405 12.69 -21.20 21.64
N PRO A 406 11.87 -20.14 21.56
CA PRO A 406 11.59 -19.29 22.73
C PRO A 406 11.18 -20.08 23.98
N ALA A 407 10.48 -21.21 23.83
CA ALA A 407 10.09 -22.10 24.93
C ALA A 407 11.28 -22.73 25.69
N ASP A 408 12.47 -22.82 25.08
CA ASP A 408 13.69 -23.32 25.72
C ASP A 408 14.13 -22.45 26.90
N LEU A 409 13.62 -21.22 27.00
CA LEU A 409 14.06 -20.24 27.98
C LEU A 409 13.08 -20.16 29.16
N ASN A 410 13.63 -20.32 30.36
CA ASN A 410 12.95 -20.10 31.62
C ASN A 410 13.89 -19.44 32.64
N GLN A 411 13.59 -18.20 33.04
CA GLN A 411 14.37 -17.56 34.11
C GLN A 411 14.21 -18.35 35.40
N GLN A 412 15.31 -18.51 36.13
CA GLN A 412 15.31 -19.06 37.48
C GLN A 412 15.62 -17.96 38.48
N GLY A 413 16.79 -18.02 39.14
CA GLY A 413 17.12 -17.13 40.25
C GLY A 413 17.85 -15.85 39.86
N ILE A 414 18.35 -15.73 38.62
CA ILE A 414 19.10 -14.56 38.15
C ILE A 414 18.13 -13.56 37.53
N GLY A 415 18.25 -12.27 37.89
CA GLY A 415 17.40 -11.19 37.41
C GLY A 415 17.78 -10.64 36.03
N ASP A 416 18.16 -11.49 35.08
CA ASP A 416 18.72 -11.12 33.77
C ASP A 416 17.65 -11.08 32.64
N CYS A 417 16.43 -10.64 32.96
CA CYS A 417 15.25 -10.84 32.09
C CYS A 417 15.43 -10.31 30.66
N CYS A 418 16.19 -9.23 30.49
CA CYS A 418 16.55 -8.67 29.19
C CYS A 418 17.35 -9.66 28.34
N ALA A 419 18.30 -10.39 28.91
CA ALA A 419 19.08 -11.40 28.19
C ALA A 419 18.18 -12.52 27.67
N LEU A 420 17.26 -13.01 28.50
CA LEU A 420 16.29 -14.01 28.08
C LEU A 420 15.36 -13.49 27.00
N ALA A 421 14.89 -12.25 27.12
CA ALA A 421 14.00 -11.66 26.13
C ALA A 421 14.70 -11.49 24.77
N VAL A 422 15.98 -11.10 24.77
CA VAL A 422 16.84 -11.06 23.57
C VAL A 422 16.99 -12.45 22.98
N PHE A 423 17.38 -13.44 23.79
CA PHE A 423 17.60 -14.81 23.32
C PHE A 423 16.31 -15.47 22.79
N ALA A 424 15.18 -15.24 23.43
CA ALA A 424 13.89 -15.69 22.92
C ALA A 424 13.52 -14.97 21.61
N SER A 425 13.82 -13.67 21.46
CA SER A 425 13.62 -12.96 20.20
C SER A 425 14.53 -13.51 19.09
N MET A 426 15.80 -13.81 19.41
CA MET A 426 16.73 -14.47 18.50
C MET A 426 16.26 -15.88 18.13
N ALA A 427 15.74 -16.68 19.07
CA ALA A 427 15.19 -18.00 18.75
C ALA A 427 13.94 -17.92 17.87
N TYR A 428 13.14 -16.87 18.04
CA TYR A 428 12.01 -16.60 17.18
C TYR A 428 12.42 -16.20 15.76
N LEU A 429 13.37 -15.26 15.61
CA LEU A 429 13.78 -14.68 14.33
C LEU A 429 14.87 -15.50 13.58
N TYR A 430 15.81 -16.05 14.34
CA TYR A 430 17.13 -16.53 13.90
C TYR A 430 17.57 -17.86 14.54
N PRO A 431 16.72 -18.90 14.58
CA PRO A 431 17.07 -20.15 15.27
C PRO A 431 18.26 -20.87 14.61
N GLU A 432 18.42 -20.78 13.28
CA GLU A 432 19.58 -21.33 12.56
C GLU A 432 20.88 -20.59 12.91
N TYR A 433 20.82 -19.26 13.12
CA TYR A 433 22.00 -18.50 13.54
C TYR A 433 22.52 -18.97 14.90
N ILE A 434 21.61 -19.14 15.87
CA ILE A 434 21.96 -19.65 17.21
C ILE A 434 22.65 -21.01 17.10
N LYS A 435 22.16 -21.91 16.22
CA LYS A 435 22.84 -23.19 15.97
C LYS A 435 24.21 -23.00 15.35
N SER A 436 24.33 -22.10 14.37
CA SER A 436 25.58 -21.87 13.63
C SER A 436 26.73 -21.38 14.50
N ILE A 437 26.43 -20.64 15.58
CA ILE A 437 27.45 -20.11 16.50
C ILE A 437 27.79 -21.09 17.64
N ILE A 438 27.05 -22.19 17.79
CA ILE A 438 27.34 -23.23 18.79
C ILE A 438 27.97 -24.44 18.10
N LYS A 439 29.14 -24.83 18.57
CA LYS A 439 29.76 -26.11 18.23
C LYS A 439 29.78 -27.03 19.44
N ASP A 440 29.13 -28.18 19.35
CA ASP A 440 29.31 -29.29 20.29
C ASP A 440 30.59 -30.05 19.91
N ASN A 441 31.53 -30.17 20.85
CA ASN A 441 32.81 -30.84 20.62
C ASN A 441 32.76 -32.36 20.85
N GLY A 442 31.63 -32.90 21.34
CA GLY A 442 31.41 -34.34 21.55
C GLY A 442 32.04 -34.90 22.82
N ASP A 443 32.60 -34.05 23.68
CA ASP A 443 33.30 -34.39 24.92
C ASP A 443 32.75 -33.64 26.15
N HIS A 444 31.47 -33.27 26.09
CA HIS A 444 30.79 -32.41 27.08
C HIS A 444 31.37 -30.99 27.17
N THR A 445 32.08 -30.56 26.13
CA THR A 445 32.47 -29.16 25.93
C THR A 445 31.82 -28.58 24.68
N TYR A 446 31.66 -27.27 24.69
CA TYR A 446 31.03 -26.49 23.64
C TYR A 446 31.93 -25.31 23.30
N THR A 447 31.94 -24.91 22.03
CA THR A 447 32.56 -23.66 21.58
C THR A 447 31.47 -22.74 21.06
N LEU A 448 31.43 -21.52 21.59
CA LEU A 448 30.49 -20.48 21.19
C LEU A 448 31.26 -19.36 20.49
N THR A 449 30.88 -19.04 19.25
CA THR A 449 31.41 -17.85 18.58
C THR A 449 30.71 -16.60 19.12
N MET A 450 31.48 -15.65 19.62
CA MET A 450 31.05 -14.35 20.15
C MET A 450 31.88 -13.23 19.52
N TYR A 451 31.63 -11.98 19.92
CA TYR A 451 32.36 -10.80 19.44
C TYR A 451 32.98 -10.02 20.59
N ASP A 452 34.27 -9.68 20.47
CA ASP A 452 34.98 -8.81 21.40
C ASP A 452 34.47 -7.36 21.32
N PRO A 453 34.85 -6.45 22.23
CA PRO A 453 34.38 -5.07 22.20
C PRO A 453 34.83 -4.27 20.97
N GLN A 454 35.79 -4.78 20.19
CA GLN A 454 36.25 -4.18 18.94
C GLN A 454 35.46 -4.72 17.73
N GLY A 455 34.59 -5.71 17.92
CA GLY A 455 33.77 -6.32 16.88
C GLY A 455 34.45 -7.49 16.16
N ASN A 456 35.57 -8.01 16.69
CA ASN A 456 36.21 -9.20 16.14
C ASN A 456 35.55 -10.46 16.69
N ALA A 457 35.37 -11.46 15.83
CA ALA A 457 34.88 -12.76 16.27
C ALA A 457 35.91 -13.46 17.18
N ILE A 458 35.44 -14.04 18.27
CA ILE A 458 36.23 -14.78 19.27
C ILE A 458 35.53 -16.10 19.60
N ASP A 459 36.32 -17.12 19.95
CA ASP A 459 35.81 -18.40 20.43
C ASP A 459 35.77 -18.43 21.96
N VAL A 460 34.61 -18.77 22.51
CA VAL A 460 34.42 -18.97 23.94
C VAL A 460 34.13 -20.44 24.21
N GLY A 461 35.10 -21.13 24.82
CA GLY A 461 34.97 -22.52 25.22
C GLY A 461 34.22 -22.66 26.53
N LEU A 462 33.31 -23.64 26.61
CA LEU A 462 32.43 -23.86 27.75
C LEU A 462 32.39 -25.36 28.08
N SER A 463 32.69 -25.74 29.32
CA SER A 463 32.34 -27.09 29.81
C SER A 463 30.83 -27.20 30.08
N SER A 464 30.33 -28.43 30.27
CA SER A 464 28.98 -28.74 30.75
C SER A 464 28.70 -28.35 32.20
N LYS A 465 29.65 -27.71 32.91
CA LYS A 465 29.39 -27.16 34.23
C LYS A 465 28.48 -25.94 34.14
N VAL A 466 27.38 -25.97 34.88
CA VAL A 466 26.45 -24.85 35.02
C VAL A 466 26.39 -24.39 36.47
N LEU A 467 25.89 -23.18 36.67
CA LEU A 467 25.78 -22.58 37.99
C LEU A 467 24.61 -23.21 38.76
N VAL A 468 24.90 -23.83 39.91
CA VAL A 468 23.89 -24.49 40.76
C VAL A 468 23.80 -23.85 42.14
N ASP A 469 22.59 -23.88 42.72
CA ASP A 469 22.29 -23.40 44.06
C ASP A 469 22.81 -24.37 45.16
N SER A 470 22.58 -24.01 46.42
CA SER A 470 22.95 -24.83 47.58
C SER A 470 22.26 -26.20 47.63
N ASN A 471 21.20 -26.42 46.84
CA ASN A 471 20.51 -27.70 46.70
C ASN A 471 20.96 -28.49 45.45
N ASN A 472 22.03 -28.05 44.78
CA ASN A 472 22.53 -28.60 43.52
C ASN A 472 21.51 -28.52 42.37
N LYS A 473 20.57 -27.56 42.40
CA LYS A 473 19.67 -27.31 41.29
C LYS A 473 20.25 -26.22 40.40
N PRO A 474 20.15 -26.32 39.06
CA PRO A 474 20.50 -25.22 38.17
C PRO A 474 19.81 -23.92 38.62
N ALA A 475 20.61 -22.88 38.84
CA ALA A 475 20.18 -21.63 39.45
C ALA A 475 20.03 -20.48 38.44
N GLY A 476 20.74 -20.58 37.32
CA GLY A 476 20.61 -19.70 36.16
C GLY A 476 19.55 -20.18 35.15
N MET A 477 19.60 -19.65 33.94
CA MET A 477 18.67 -19.96 32.86
C MET A 477 18.70 -21.44 32.45
N VAL A 478 17.53 -22.05 32.33
CA VAL A 478 17.32 -23.45 31.90
C VAL A 478 16.01 -23.58 31.12
N SER A 479 15.78 -24.76 30.56
CA SER A 479 14.48 -25.11 29.98
C SER A 479 13.36 -25.16 31.02
N LYS A 480 12.10 -25.18 30.56
CA LYS A 480 10.92 -25.29 31.45
C LYS A 480 10.96 -26.56 32.32
N ASN A 481 11.55 -27.65 31.82
CA ASN A 481 11.79 -28.88 32.58
C ASN A 481 13.07 -28.84 33.44
N ARG A 482 13.63 -27.65 33.68
CA ARG A 482 14.87 -27.40 34.44
C ARG A 482 16.08 -28.16 33.91
N THR A 483 16.12 -28.41 32.61
CA THR A 483 17.27 -29.02 31.94
C THR A 483 18.14 -27.91 31.36
N ALA A 484 19.45 -27.98 31.59
CA ALA A 484 20.37 -27.03 30.97
C ALA A 484 20.39 -27.23 29.44
N CYS A 485 20.42 -26.11 28.70
CA CYS A 485 20.27 -26.09 27.25
C CYS A 485 21.17 -25.03 26.61
N TRP A 486 20.99 -24.75 25.32
CA TRP A 486 21.78 -23.74 24.60
C TRP A 486 21.81 -22.38 25.31
N SER A 487 20.68 -21.97 25.90
CA SER A 487 20.57 -20.66 26.53
C SER A 487 21.31 -20.60 27.87
N THR A 488 21.46 -21.74 28.57
CA THR A 488 22.33 -21.88 29.73
C THR A 488 23.80 -21.67 29.36
N LEU A 489 24.22 -22.17 28.19
CA LEU A 489 25.57 -21.95 27.67
C LEU A 489 25.80 -20.47 27.35
N PHE A 490 24.81 -19.79 26.78
CA PHE A 490 24.90 -18.35 26.48
C PHE A 490 25.03 -17.51 27.76
N GLU A 491 24.24 -17.80 28.79
CA GLU A 491 24.32 -17.13 30.09
C GLU A 491 25.73 -17.31 30.71
N LYS A 492 26.25 -18.54 30.71
CA LYS A 492 27.63 -18.83 31.15
C LYS A 492 28.67 -18.06 30.33
N ALA A 493 28.47 -17.97 29.01
CA ALA A 493 29.38 -17.26 28.12
C ALA A 493 29.42 -15.76 28.41
N ILE A 494 28.31 -15.13 28.78
CA ILE A 494 28.26 -13.72 29.22
C ILE A 494 29.13 -13.52 30.47
N ILE A 495 29.01 -14.41 31.46
CA ILE A 495 29.81 -14.32 32.70
C ILE A 495 31.31 -14.48 32.36
N LYS A 496 31.63 -15.45 31.50
CA LYS A 496 33.01 -15.70 31.05
C LYS A 496 33.59 -14.54 30.24
N TYR A 497 32.80 -13.94 29.36
CA TYR A 497 33.17 -12.77 28.59
C TYR A 497 33.49 -11.57 29.49
N ASN A 498 32.63 -11.28 30.47
CA ASN A 498 32.81 -10.13 31.36
C ASN A 498 33.92 -10.29 32.39
N ASN A 499 34.39 -11.52 32.62
CA ASN A 499 35.60 -11.81 33.38
C ASN A 499 36.86 -11.19 32.72
N ILE A 500 36.87 -11.02 31.38
CA ILE A 500 37.96 -10.38 30.62
C ILE A 500 37.63 -8.93 30.32
N PHE A 501 36.48 -8.67 29.70
CA PHE A 501 36.21 -7.35 29.09
C PHE A 501 35.53 -6.37 30.04
N ASN A 502 34.93 -6.84 31.13
CA ASN A 502 34.23 -6.03 32.13
C ASN A 502 33.31 -4.97 31.51
N VAL A 503 32.50 -5.36 30.51
CA VAL A 503 31.56 -4.46 29.83
C VAL A 503 30.36 -4.21 30.74
N ASN A 504 29.78 -5.29 31.26
CA ASN A 504 28.82 -5.29 32.36
C ASN A 504 29.01 -6.58 33.19
N THR A 505 29.59 -6.44 34.38
CA THR A 505 29.84 -7.55 35.31
C THR A 505 28.64 -7.92 36.18
N GLN A 506 27.55 -7.15 36.11
CA GLN A 506 26.31 -7.45 36.82
C GLN A 506 25.34 -8.12 35.84
N LEU A 507 25.25 -9.45 35.91
CA LEU A 507 24.34 -10.22 35.07
C LEU A 507 22.88 -9.95 35.47
N GLY A 508 22.59 -9.85 36.77
CA GLY A 508 21.28 -9.45 37.27
C GLY A 508 20.98 -7.98 36.92
N GLY A 509 20.03 -7.76 36.01
CA GLY A 509 19.69 -6.43 35.51
C GLY A 509 20.50 -5.97 34.30
N ILE A 510 21.21 -6.88 33.61
CA ILE A 510 21.86 -6.58 32.33
C ILE A 510 20.84 -6.02 31.32
N GLY A 511 21.19 -4.96 30.58
CA GLY A 511 20.31 -4.35 29.57
C GLY A 511 20.36 -5.09 28.22
N SER A 512 19.26 -5.10 27.47
CA SER A 512 19.16 -5.82 26.18
C SER A 512 20.21 -5.36 25.15
N GLU A 513 20.51 -4.06 25.13
CA GLU A 513 21.53 -3.42 24.29
C GLU A 513 22.97 -3.79 24.68
N HIS A 514 23.19 -4.35 25.87
CA HIS A 514 24.47 -4.93 26.25
C HIS A 514 24.58 -6.38 25.77
N VAL A 515 23.49 -7.13 25.68
CA VAL A 515 23.51 -8.58 25.43
C VAL A 515 23.75 -8.90 23.96
N THR A 516 22.92 -8.34 23.07
CA THR A 516 22.92 -8.67 21.64
C THR A 516 24.29 -8.57 20.96
N PRO A 517 25.10 -7.49 21.18
CA PRO A 517 26.36 -7.31 20.46
C PRO A 517 27.34 -8.45 20.66
N MET A 518 27.39 -9.04 21.87
CA MET A 518 28.26 -10.18 22.19
C MET A 518 28.04 -11.37 21.25
N PHE A 519 26.82 -11.54 20.74
CA PHE A 519 26.44 -12.69 19.93
C PHE A 519 26.28 -12.36 18.45
N THR A 520 26.07 -11.10 18.08
CA THR A 520 25.79 -10.70 16.69
C THR A 520 26.82 -9.76 16.07
N GLY A 521 27.72 -9.18 16.88
CA GLY A 521 28.72 -8.22 16.42
C GLY A 521 28.20 -6.82 16.14
N ASP A 522 26.95 -6.52 16.51
CA ASP A 522 26.29 -5.24 16.26
C ASP A 522 25.55 -4.76 17.51
N GLY A 523 25.84 -3.53 17.93
CA GLY A 523 25.15 -2.88 19.05
C GLY A 523 24.41 -1.62 18.71
N GLU A 524 24.04 -1.43 17.45
CA GLU A 524 23.05 -0.43 17.07
C GLU A 524 21.66 -0.84 17.59
N SER A 525 21.02 0.09 18.28
CA SER A 525 19.68 -0.06 18.81
C SER A 525 19.09 1.32 19.10
N PHE A 526 17.78 1.37 19.30
CA PHE A 526 17.06 2.55 19.76
C PHE A 526 15.82 2.11 20.55
N ALA A 527 15.13 3.06 21.17
CA ALA A 527 13.93 2.79 21.97
C ALA A 527 12.80 3.77 21.76
N PHE A 528 11.60 3.30 22.04
CA PHE A 528 10.42 4.14 22.27
C PHE A 528 10.03 4.03 23.74
N SER A 529 10.05 5.15 24.46
CA SER A 529 9.58 5.15 25.84
C SER A 529 8.06 4.95 25.89
N ALA A 530 7.57 4.47 27.02
CA ALA A 530 6.13 4.38 27.28
C ALA A 530 5.42 5.72 27.03
N ASN A 531 4.17 5.64 26.56
CA ASN A 531 3.28 6.76 26.25
C ASN A 531 3.80 7.70 25.14
N LYS A 532 4.71 7.24 24.28
CA LYS A 532 5.21 8.01 23.11
C LYS A 532 4.50 7.69 21.81
N LEU A 533 4.03 6.46 21.65
CA LEU A 533 3.35 6.00 20.45
C LEU A 533 1.87 5.74 20.77
N SER A 534 0.98 6.04 19.83
CA SER A 534 -0.39 5.50 19.88
C SER A 534 -0.38 3.97 19.76
N ALA A 535 -1.48 3.30 20.08
CA ALA A 535 -1.59 1.83 19.94
C ALA A 535 -1.30 1.36 18.50
N GLU A 536 -1.78 2.10 17.50
CA GLU A 536 -1.51 1.86 16.08
C GLU A 536 -0.02 2.04 15.74
N GLN A 537 0.57 3.16 16.16
CA GLN A 537 1.99 3.43 15.91
C GLN A 537 2.88 2.40 16.62
N LEU A 538 2.49 1.95 17.81
CA LEU A 538 3.17 0.90 18.55
C LEU A 538 3.09 -0.44 17.81
N LYS A 539 1.90 -0.83 17.32
CA LYS A 539 1.71 -2.01 16.46
C LYS A 539 2.63 -1.92 15.24
N ARG A 540 2.58 -0.82 14.50
CA ARG A 540 3.43 -0.61 13.32
C ARG A 540 4.92 -0.69 13.66
N ALA A 541 5.36 -0.09 14.77
CA ALA A 541 6.74 -0.15 15.19
C ALA A 541 7.21 -1.59 15.49
N VAL A 542 6.36 -2.41 16.10
CA VAL A 542 6.66 -3.83 16.37
C VAL A 542 6.69 -4.63 15.07
N GLU A 543 5.64 -4.56 14.25
CA GLU A 543 5.51 -5.34 13.02
C GLU A 543 6.62 -5.02 12.02
N VAL A 544 6.85 -3.73 11.73
CA VAL A 544 7.95 -3.28 10.85
C VAL A 544 9.30 -3.76 11.38
N SER A 545 9.52 -3.71 12.70
CA SER A 545 10.77 -4.20 13.28
C SER A 545 10.96 -5.69 13.04
N LEU A 546 9.94 -6.50 13.29
CA LEU A 546 9.98 -7.95 13.07
C LEU A 546 10.14 -8.28 11.57
N ASP A 547 9.45 -7.57 10.69
CA ASP A 547 9.56 -7.69 9.24
C ASP A 547 10.95 -7.31 8.72
N GLN A 548 11.64 -6.38 9.40
CA GLN A 548 13.04 -6.05 9.10
C GLN A 548 14.04 -6.95 9.84
N GLY A 549 13.58 -7.95 10.60
CA GLY A 549 14.43 -8.85 11.38
C GLY A 549 15.04 -8.22 12.64
N ARG A 550 14.60 -7.03 13.05
CA ARG A 550 15.11 -6.42 14.28
C ARG A 550 14.62 -7.21 15.49
N ILE A 551 15.50 -7.35 16.48
CA ILE A 551 15.17 -7.93 17.79
C ILE A 551 14.34 -6.92 18.56
N VAL A 552 13.14 -7.33 19.01
CA VAL A 552 12.19 -6.47 19.70
C VAL A 552 11.96 -6.98 21.12
N VAL A 553 12.37 -6.17 22.08
CA VAL A 553 12.27 -6.42 23.52
C VAL A 553 11.65 -5.20 24.18
N GLY A 554 10.94 -5.36 25.28
CA GLY A 554 10.30 -4.24 25.96
C GLY A 554 9.63 -4.66 27.25
N GLY A 555 8.97 -3.74 27.93
CA GLY A 555 8.34 -4.02 29.21
C GLY A 555 7.13 -3.14 29.45
N PHE A 556 6.78 -3.02 30.73
CA PHE A 556 5.72 -2.15 31.20
C PHE A 556 6.29 -1.17 32.23
N ASN A 557 5.90 0.10 32.13
CA ASN A 557 6.30 1.13 33.10
C ASN A 557 5.39 1.18 34.36
N ALA A 558 4.25 0.47 34.33
CA ALA A 558 3.33 0.36 35.46
C ALA A 558 2.70 -1.04 35.54
N SER A 559 2.34 -1.45 36.77
CA SER A 559 1.62 -2.70 37.01
C SER A 559 0.12 -2.49 36.83
N LYS A 560 -0.50 -3.25 35.92
CA LYS A 560 -1.94 -3.23 35.59
C LYS A 560 -2.47 -4.63 35.35
N PRO A 561 -3.75 -4.90 35.64
CA PRO A 561 -4.40 -6.14 35.25
C PRO A 561 -4.37 -6.32 33.74
N ILE A 562 -4.08 -7.53 33.28
CA ILE A 562 -4.16 -7.97 31.89
C ILE A 562 -4.68 -9.41 31.84
N GLY A 563 -5.92 -9.56 31.39
CA GLY A 563 -6.65 -10.82 31.50
C GLY A 563 -6.78 -11.29 32.95
N ASP A 564 -6.33 -12.51 33.22
CA ASP A 564 -6.27 -13.16 34.53
C ASP A 564 -4.94 -12.93 35.28
N THR A 565 -4.09 -12.04 34.77
CA THR A 565 -2.75 -11.76 35.32
C THR A 565 -2.51 -10.26 35.51
N THR A 566 -1.32 -9.89 35.97
CA THR A 566 -0.90 -8.48 36.16
C THR A 566 0.45 -8.27 35.48
N THR A 567 0.61 -7.14 34.80
CA THR A 567 1.91 -6.71 34.26
C THR A 567 2.91 -6.46 35.39
N ILE A 568 4.19 -6.65 35.08
CA ILE A 568 5.31 -6.47 36.01
C ILE A 568 6.18 -5.32 35.49
N THR A 569 6.43 -4.35 36.37
CA THR A 569 7.29 -3.21 36.05
C THR A 569 8.76 -3.58 36.07
N GLY A 570 9.54 -3.01 35.16
CA GLY A 570 10.99 -3.25 35.11
C GLY A 570 11.37 -4.69 34.72
N HIS A 571 10.46 -5.39 34.04
CA HIS A 571 10.66 -6.75 33.55
C HIS A 571 10.56 -6.77 32.02
N ALA A 572 11.49 -7.49 31.37
CA ALA A 572 11.58 -7.55 29.92
C ALA A 572 10.78 -8.72 29.34
N PHE A 573 10.16 -8.48 28.18
CA PHE A 573 9.34 -9.40 27.42
C PHE A 573 9.82 -9.40 25.97
N THR A 574 9.64 -10.56 25.31
CA THR A 574 9.88 -10.69 23.86
C THR A 574 8.61 -10.37 23.09
N PHE A 575 8.73 -9.64 21.99
CA PHE A 575 7.60 -9.35 21.10
C PHE A 575 7.58 -10.32 19.92
N VAL A 576 6.39 -10.82 19.58
CA VAL A 576 6.15 -11.77 18.48
C VAL A 576 4.79 -11.47 17.82
N TYR A 577 4.53 -12.04 16.64
CA TYR A 577 3.20 -11.96 16.03
C TYR A 577 2.17 -12.75 16.86
N SER A 578 0.97 -12.20 16.97
CA SER A 578 -0.19 -12.84 17.61
C SER A 578 -0.95 -13.71 16.60
N TYR A 579 -1.54 -14.82 17.05
CA TYR A 579 -2.52 -15.57 16.26
C TYR A 579 -3.89 -14.90 16.22
N ASP A 580 -4.19 -14.07 17.21
CA ASP A 580 -5.40 -13.27 17.24
C ASP A 580 -5.21 -12.03 16.37
N ALA A 581 -5.98 -11.94 15.28
CA ALA A 581 -5.95 -10.83 14.33
C ALA A 581 -6.46 -9.51 14.94
N ALA A 582 -7.23 -9.56 16.04
CA ALA A 582 -7.68 -8.37 16.75
C ALA A 582 -6.61 -7.80 17.69
N ALA A 583 -5.54 -8.55 17.96
CA ALA A 583 -4.43 -8.09 18.79
C ALA A 583 -3.48 -7.18 18.01
N LEU A 584 -2.80 -6.28 18.73
CA LEU A 584 -1.71 -5.48 18.20
C LEU A 584 -0.49 -6.36 17.90
N PHE A 585 -0.13 -7.23 18.84
CA PHE A 585 0.96 -8.21 18.79
C PHE A 585 0.85 -9.13 20.01
N ALA A 586 1.80 -10.05 20.22
CA ALA A 586 1.91 -10.80 21.45
C ALA A 586 3.26 -10.56 22.15
N MET A 587 3.23 -10.61 23.48
CA MET A 587 4.40 -10.49 24.34
C MET A 587 4.61 -11.79 25.11
N ARG A 588 5.84 -12.30 25.12
CA ARG A 588 6.23 -13.50 25.88
C ARG A 588 7.02 -13.14 27.12
N ASN A 589 6.53 -13.56 28.27
CA ASN A 589 7.26 -13.47 29.52
C ASN A 589 8.36 -14.54 29.60
N PRO A 590 9.65 -14.19 29.76
CA PRO A 590 10.73 -15.17 29.91
C PRO A 590 10.63 -16.03 31.19
N TRP A 591 9.84 -15.64 32.19
CA TRP A 591 9.47 -16.49 33.34
C TRP A 591 8.48 -17.59 32.98
N GLY A 592 7.75 -17.45 31.87
CA GLY A 592 6.52 -18.19 31.62
C GLY A 592 5.36 -17.71 32.50
N GLY A 593 4.51 -18.64 32.92
CA GLY A 593 3.49 -18.40 33.94
C GLY A 593 3.62 -19.32 35.15
N TRP A 594 2.68 -19.17 36.08
CA TRP A 594 2.68 -19.83 37.39
C TRP A 594 2.94 -21.35 37.27
N GLY A 595 3.98 -21.84 37.94
CA GLY A 595 4.30 -23.26 38.04
C GLY A 595 5.16 -23.86 36.92
N ASN A 596 5.85 -23.06 36.09
CA ASN A 596 6.68 -23.51 34.95
C ASN A 596 5.94 -24.27 33.84
N ALA A 597 4.61 -24.44 33.94
CA ALA A 597 3.81 -25.26 33.03
C ALA A 597 3.23 -24.50 31.83
N VAL A 598 3.37 -23.17 31.78
CA VAL A 598 2.86 -22.33 30.69
C VAL A 598 3.94 -21.39 30.16
N ASP A 599 3.89 -21.12 28.86
CA ASP A 599 4.95 -20.40 28.13
C ASP A 599 5.04 -18.90 28.47
N GLY A 600 3.96 -18.30 28.97
CA GLY A 600 3.91 -16.88 29.31
C GLY A 600 3.65 -15.95 28.12
N LEU A 601 3.25 -16.49 26.96
CA LEU A 601 2.79 -15.72 25.81
C LEU A 601 1.39 -15.12 26.06
N ARG A 602 1.23 -13.83 25.75
CA ARG A 602 -0.06 -13.12 25.83
C ARG A 602 -0.23 -12.18 24.64
N SER A 603 -1.40 -12.22 24.01
CA SER A 603 -1.82 -11.22 23.01
C SER A 603 -2.15 -9.90 23.70
N ILE A 604 -1.72 -8.80 23.10
CA ILE A 604 -1.92 -7.44 23.56
C ILE A 604 -2.96 -6.76 22.68
N TYR A 605 -4.02 -6.23 23.28
CA TYR A 605 -5.11 -5.55 22.57
C TYR A 605 -5.05 -4.04 22.82
N ASP A 606 -5.67 -3.27 21.93
CA ASP A 606 -5.93 -1.86 22.20
C ASP A 606 -7.13 -1.69 23.12
N ASP A 607 -6.86 -1.67 24.43
CA ASP A 607 -7.85 -1.38 25.47
C ASP A 607 -7.74 0.06 26.01
N GLY A 608 -6.89 0.89 25.40
CA GLY A 608 -6.56 2.24 25.87
C GLY A 608 -5.82 2.32 27.21
N ILE A 609 -5.46 1.18 27.83
CA ILE A 609 -4.82 1.10 29.15
C ILE A 609 -3.43 0.49 29.06
N ILE A 610 -3.28 -0.68 28.43
CA ILE A 610 -2.05 -1.45 28.36
C ILE A 610 -1.05 -0.86 27.34
N PRO A 611 -1.44 -0.55 26.08
CA PRO A 611 -0.48 -0.06 25.08
C PRO A 611 0.30 1.19 25.51
N PRO A 612 -0.30 2.21 26.17
CA PRO A 612 0.44 3.39 26.63
C PRO A 612 1.54 3.09 27.67
N LEU A 613 1.52 1.92 28.31
CA LEU A 613 2.50 1.53 29.34
C LEU A 613 3.74 0.86 28.77
N ILE A 614 3.67 0.45 27.50
CA ILE A 614 4.71 -0.35 26.86
C ILE A 614 5.85 0.54 26.40
N ASP A 615 7.07 0.18 26.80
CA ASP A 615 8.30 0.67 26.20
C ASP A 615 8.94 -0.40 25.30
N LEU A 616 9.65 0.05 24.27
CA LEU A 616 10.31 -0.81 23.29
C LEU A 616 11.80 -0.49 23.24
N ARG A 617 12.61 -1.54 23.14
CA ARG A 617 13.99 -1.53 22.65
C ARG A 617 14.02 -2.34 21.36
N ILE A 618 14.45 -1.70 20.28
CA ILE A 618 14.58 -2.30 18.95
C ILE A 618 16.07 -2.38 18.64
N ILE A 619 16.57 -3.59 18.39
CA ILE A 619 18.00 -3.88 18.28
C ILE A 619 18.29 -4.46 16.89
N TYR A 620 19.37 -3.98 16.26
CA TYR A 620 19.79 -4.49 14.96
C TYR A 620 20.38 -5.90 15.11
N PRO A 621 20.08 -6.81 14.17
CA PRO A 621 20.44 -8.22 14.30
C PRO A 621 21.90 -8.53 13.97
N GLY A 622 22.68 -7.57 13.47
CA GLY A 622 24.06 -7.77 13.06
C GLY A 622 24.23 -8.95 12.12
N LYS A 623 25.17 -9.84 12.44
CA LYS A 623 25.47 -11.06 11.66
C LYS A 623 24.33 -12.08 11.64
N ALA A 624 23.35 -11.99 12.53
CA ALA A 624 22.17 -12.85 12.48
C ALA A 624 21.25 -12.53 11.29
N SER A 625 21.32 -11.31 10.73
CA SER A 625 20.43 -10.86 9.63
C SER A 625 20.37 -11.83 8.44
N GLU A 626 21.50 -12.45 8.09
CA GLU A 626 21.64 -13.41 6.99
C GLU A 626 20.82 -14.71 7.19
N TYR A 627 20.37 -14.97 8.42
CA TYR A 627 19.66 -16.18 8.83
C TYR A 627 18.17 -15.91 9.15
N LYS A 628 17.64 -14.74 8.76
CA LYS A 628 16.24 -14.41 9.06
C LYS A 628 15.31 -15.44 8.41
N LYS A 629 14.48 -16.08 9.22
CA LYS A 629 13.42 -16.95 8.69
C LYS A 629 12.17 -16.16 8.34
N GLU A 630 11.30 -16.75 7.52
CA GLU A 630 9.92 -16.27 7.34
C GLU A 630 9.18 -16.36 8.68
N LEU A 631 8.53 -15.26 9.08
CA LEU A 631 7.86 -15.17 10.37
C LEU A 631 6.40 -15.57 10.27
N LYS A 632 5.96 -16.35 11.26
CA LYS A 632 4.57 -16.70 11.52
C LYS A 632 4.29 -16.39 12.99
N PRO A 633 3.03 -16.16 13.38
CA PRO A 633 2.67 -16.07 14.80
C PRO A 633 3.30 -17.19 15.62
N TYR A 634 3.81 -16.87 16.82
CA TYR A 634 4.53 -17.84 17.64
C TYR A 634 3.55 -18.72 18.42
N THR A 635 3.53 -20.02 18.13
CA THR A 635 2.80 -21.01 18.94
C THR A 635 3.78 -21.66 19.90
N PRO A 636 3.57 -21.53 21.22
CA PRO A 636 4.35 -22.31 22.16
C PRO A 636 4.14 -23.81 21.93
N PRO A 637 5.20 -24.62 21.95
CA PRO A 637 5.06 -26.08 21.87
C PRO A 637 4.23 -26.60 23.05
N LYS A 638 3.53 -27.71 22.85
CA LYS A 638 2.81 -28.37 23.95
C LYS A 638 3.84 -28.94 24.92
N PHE A 639 3.85 -28.44 26.15
CA PHE A 639 4.67 -29.01 27.22
C PHE A 639 4.15 -30.41 27.56
N VAL A 640 4.85 -31.46 27.11
CA VAL A 640 4.57 -32.82 27.57
C VAL A 640 5.08 -32.88 29.02
N SER A 641 4.17 -32.95 29.99
CA SER A 641 4.52 -33.10 31.39
C SER A 641 5.26 -34.43 31.58
N SER A 642 6.59 -34.39 31.56
CA SER A 642 7.38 -35.54 31.96
C SER A 642 7.67 -35.43 33.46
N ARG A 643 7.04 -36.34 34.21
CA ARG A 643 7.06 -36.58 35.66
C ARG A 643 5.99 -35.86 36.48
N ASN A 644 5.00 -36.65 36.88
CA ASN A 644 4.32 -36.49 38.16
C ASN A 644 5.37 -36.29 39.27
N VAL A 645 5.32 -35.15 39.94
CA VAL A 645 5.79 -35.02 41.33
C VAL A 645 4.67 -34.33 42.08
N ASP A 646 4.20 -34.99 43.12
CA ASP A 646 3.01 -34.68 43.92
C ASP A 646 2.96 -33.24 44.45
N PHE A 647 1.71 -32.77 44.60
CA PHE A 647 1.35 -31.58 45.35
C PHE A 647 1.65 -31.76 46.84
N ASP A 648 2.43 -30.85 47.43
CA ASP A 648 2.36 -30.55 48.86
C ASP A 648 1.98 -29.07 49.06
N PRO A 649 0.78 -28.75 49.58
CA PRO A 649 0.31 -27.40 49.78
C PRO A 649 0.73 -26.87 51.16
N ALA A 650 2.02 -26.74 51.44
CA ALA A 650 2.51 -25.93 52.57
C ALA A 650 4.02 -25.68 52.46
N THR A 651 4.44 -24.55 51.90
CA THR A 651 5.51 -23.65 52.42
C THR A 651 6.01 -22.69 51.34
N ARG A 652 5.57 -21.43 51.42
CA ARG A 652 6.39 -20.20 51.41
C ARG A 652 5.49 -18.98 51.20
N ALA A 653 4.61 -18.77 52.17
CA ALA A 653 4.26 -17.42 52.58
C ALA A 653 5.27 -17.02 53.68
N THR A 654 6.29 -16.25 53.32
CA THR A 654 7.02 -15.28 54.17
C THR A 654 8.23 -14.79 53.38
N GLY A 655 8.18 -13.53 52.96
CA GLY A 655 9.09 -12.96 51.97
C GLY A 655 10.45 -12.51 52.48
N ARG A 656 11.14 -11.81 51.59
CA ARG A 656 12.07 -10.74 51.92
C ARG A 656 11.89 -9.61 50.92
N ASN A 657 11.43 -8.48 51.44
CA ASN A 657 11.75 -7.17 50.88
C ASN A 657 13.28 -7.05 50.82
N ILE A 658 13.80 -6.58 49.70
CA ILE A 658 15.12 -5.97 49.65
C ILE A 658 14.92 -4.61 48.97
N GLN A 659 15.32 -3.58 49.72
CA GLN A 659 15.40 -2.18 49.32
C GLN A 659 16.38 -1.97 48.17
#